data_AF-A0A7L0HLJ3-F1
#
_entry.id   AF-A0A7L0HLJ3-F1
#
_cell.length_a   1.000
_cell.length_b   1.000
_cell.length_c   1.000
_cell.angle_alpha   90.00
_cell.angle_beta   90.00
_cell.angle_gamma   90.00
#
_symmetry.space_group_name_H-M   'P 1'
#
loop_
_entity.id
_entity.type
_entity.pdbx_description
1 polymer ?
#
loop_
_entity_poly.entity_id
_entity_poly.type
_entity_poly.pdbx_seq_one_letter_code
_entity_poly.pdbx_strand_id
1 'polypeptide(L)'
;PQCSLSTSVLRGFQCIPASDLPAADVLAFAQGLQNETAELSGAQLSCLARLLAAKNLTAHFSRYPPDLLLFFDSAEVRGGTCREFYARASRGNLDLLPRGSSRRTGLLRRALTCLGVRSSHLHPEQLSSLGALVCDMEPETITASDPSILENLKLCPALTGAQQDALNAVLLGGDTVYGDPSSWDLRTLQNLGPLVLALNETTLSLVAEAAREAFGRSIAATYSSQGRSQREKSLTLLRAFAAASASSHPRLKRSTDSCLTTPITASIISDSLLVIDYSPSKQLDLCLSNEVLKANLKPLLDQPLPEEYLEVLKKKLEQIYPSGIPEDQLKLLGPLSRQYTAEEISQWQVTSNDTLSALLNPSDGRWKAAQVQQLLGRYQALGGTLTGSLLRELGGRNLCNLQEEQIEHIPPEAIRTAGQLDISSCSQTKKDQLYRKAQEAFGGQAGTTRAYYCQIWPYLGGAPAKDLKDLAKAGVAIDMDIDTFLALNPDELQKLSVVDVKSLLGENLRYLKEAENETSVMRWVKRQSQQELDCVLGIGLQGGTGEPSPTATPPHPTISASITPTATVSVPTTFPTVPTPSAISSLPSTNSSTIPDKAPTPSAISSTPLHSTPPRTYTTAPSSAGSPPATSTARPAPTTSSIVLCSIHQSATPNKATP
;
A
#
# COMPACT_ATOMS: atom_id res chain seq x y z
N PRO A 1 28.58 19.42 -9.40
CA PRO A 1 27.11 19.36 -9.56
C PRO A 1 26.43 19.09 -8.21
N GLN A 2 25.77 20.10 -7.65
CA GLN A 2 24.89 19.91 -6.49
C GLN A 2 23.72 19.00 -6.87
N CYS A 3 23.10 18.34 -5.89
CA CYS A 3 21.72 17.89 -6.05
C CYS A 3 20.85 19.14 -6.19
N SER A 4 20.44 19.49 -7.42
CA SER A 4 19.40 20.48 -7.61
C SER A 4 18.14 19.97 -6.91
N LEU A 5 17.58 20.79 -6.02
CA LEU A 5 16.33 20.48 -5.31
C LEU A 5 15.14 20.60 -6.27
N SER A 6 15.06 19.63 -7.18
CA SER A 6 13.82 19.30 -7.89
C SER A 6 12.80 18.79 -6.87
N THR A 7 11.52 19.05 -7.13
CA THR A 7 10.38 18.45 -6.40
C THR A 7 10.46 16.92 -6.34
N SER A 8 11.18 16.29 -7.27
CA SER A 8 11.52 14.85 -7.25
C SER A 8 12.25 14.39 -5.98
N VAL A 9 13.09 15.24 -5.37
CA VAL A 9 13.94 14.88 -4.21
C VAL A 9 13.09 14.82 -2.92
N LEU A 10 12.07 15.66 -2.81
CA LEU A 10 11.27 15.82 -1.58
C LEU A 10 10.23 14.71 -1.37
N ARG A 11 10.02 13.82 -2.34
CA ARG A 11 9.30 12.55 -2.08
C ARG A 11 10.01 11.68 -1.03
N GLY A 12 11.32 11.86 -0.86
CA GLY A 12 12.10 11.34 0.27
C GLY A 12 12.54 12.44 1.23
N PHE A 13 11.69 13.42 1.57
CA PHE A 13 12.02 14.43 2.59
C PHE A 13 12.14 13.75 3.96
N GLN A 14 13.36 13.35 4.29
CA GLN A 14 13.77 12.90 5.61
C GLN A 14 13.64 14.09 6.58
N CYS A 15 13.40 13.83 7.85
CA CYS A 15 13.45 14.89 8.85
C CYS A 15 14.91 15.39 9.00
N ILE A 16 15.12 16.71 9.03
CA ILE A 16 16.45 17.33 9.20
C ILE A 16 16.55 17.99 10.59
N PRO A 17 17.75 18.19 11.17
CA PRO A 17 17.93 19.04 12.34
C PRO A 17 17.38 20.46 12.20
N ALA A 18 16.65 20.90 13.23
CA ALA A 18 16.22 22.29 13.36
C ALA A 18 17.40 23.27 13.61
N SER A 19 18.60 22.76 13.89
CA SER A 19 19.84 23.55 13.93
C SER A 19 20.31 23.96 12.53
N ASP A 20 20.11 23.09 11.53
CA ASP A 20 20.89 23.12 10.29
C ASP A 20 20.14 23.85 9.16
N LEU A 21 18.81 23.95 9.27
CA LEU A 21 17.98 24.77 8.39
C LEU A 21 17.76 26.19 8.97
N PRO A 22 18.10 27.25 8.22
CA PRO A 22 17.72 28.62 8.56
C PRO A 22 16.20 28.76 8.73
N ALA A 23 15.77 29.60 9.68
CA ALA A 23 14.34 29.82 9.93
C ALA A 23 13.61 30.41 8.70
N ALA A 24 14.32 31.19 7.88
CA ALA A 24 13.81 31.74 6.63
C ALA A 24 13.49 30.64 5.59
N ASP A 25 14.32 29.60 5.50
CA ASP A 25 14.17 28.55 4.48
C ASP A 25 13.05 27.58 4.86
N VAL A 26 12.94 27.20 6.14
CA VAL A 26 11.80 26.43 6.66
C VAL A 26 10.49 27.19 6.47
N LEU A 27 10.50 28.51 6.70
CA LEU A 27 9.34 29.38 6.49
C LEU A 27 8.97 29.48 5.00
N ALA A 28 9.95 29.69 4.13
CA ALA A 28 9.75 29.81 2.68
C ALA A 28 9.22 28.49 2.09
N PHE A 29 9.76 27.35 2.51
CA PHE A 29 9.27 26.03 2.10
C PHE A 29 7.83 25.79 2.55
N ALA A 30 7.52 26.01 3.84
CA ALA A 30 6.18 25.81 4.37
C ALA A 30 5.11 26.72 3.72
N GLN A 31 5.50 27.91 3.23
CA GLN A 31 4.64 28.80 2.46
C GLN A 31 4.57 28.40 0.96
N GLY A 32 5.66 27.92 0.38
CA GLY A 32 5.71 27.41 -1.00
C GLY A 32 4.76 26.23 -1.24
N LEU A 33 4.59 25.35 -0.24
CA LEU A 33 3.62 24.25 -0.24
C LEU A 33 2.14 24.69 -0.38
N GLN A 34 1.81 25.98 -0.35
CA GLN A 34 0.47 26.44 -0.75
C GLN A 34 0.24 26.41 -2.27
N ASN A 35 1.31 26.45 -3.07
CA ASN A 35 1.26 26.63 -4.52
C ASN A 35 1.73 25.39 -5.30
N GLU A 36 2.32 24.39 -4.64
CA GLU A 36 2.76 23.13 -5.26
C GLU A 36 1.79 21.98 -4.96
N THR A 37 1.52 21.13 -5.95
CA THR A 37 0.71 19.91 -5.80
C THR A 37 1.54 18.74 -5.23
N ALA A 38 2.40 19.02 -4.26
CA ALA A 38 3.33 18.05 -3.67
C ALA A 38 2.67 17.34 -2.48
N GLU A 39 2.10 16.15 -2.72
CA GLU A 39 1.56 15.30 -1.66
C GLU A 39 2.70 14.82 -0.73
N LEU A 40 2.79 15.43 0.46
CA LEU A 40 3.69 15.02 1.54
C LEU A 40 3.01 14.00 2.46
N SER A 41 3.79 13.06 2.99
CA SER A 41 3.29 12.05 3.93
C SER A 41 2.92 12.68 5.28
N GLY A 42 2.07 11.99 6.05
CA GLY A 42 1.75 12.41 7.43
C GLY A 42 2.99 12.50 8.33
N ALA A 43 4.03 11.70 8.08
CA ALA A 43 5.31 11.82 8.78
C ALA A 43 6.07 13.10 8.40
N GLN A 44 6.13 13.42 7.10
CA GLN A 44 6.76 14.65 6.58
C GLN A 44 6.05 15.93 7.08
N LEU A 45 4.72 15.94 7.10
CA LEU A 45 3.93 17.05 7.61
C LEU A 45 4.04 17.18 9.14
N SER A 46 4.01 16.06 9.88
CA SER A 46 4.33 16.02 11.30
C SER A 46 5.72 16.61 11.59
N CYS A 47 6.69 16.30 10.73
CA CYS A 47 8.04 16.80 10.83
C CYS A 47 8.14 18.32 10.60
N LEU A 48 7.55 18.81 9.51
CA LEU A 48 7.56 20.24 9.18
C LEU A 48 6.83 21.07 10.25
N ALA A 49 5.75 20.56 10.83
CA ALA A 49 5.09 21.20 11.97
C ALA A 49 6.00 21.29 13.20
N ARG A 50 6.74 20.21 13.53
CA ARG A 50 7.75 20.23 14.61
C ARG A 50 8.87 21.25 14.35
N LEU A 51 9.35 21.35 13.10
CA LEU A 51 10.36 22.35 12.71
C LEU A 51 9.85 23.79 12.84
N LEU A 52 8.61 24.06 12.41
CA LEU A 52 7.99 25.39 12.54
C LEU A 52 7.78 25.76 14.02
N ALA A 53 7.30 24.84 14.86
CA ALA A 53 7.15 25.05 16.30
C ALA A 53 8.50 25.35 16.98
N ALA A 54 9.54 24.54 16.71
CA ALA A 54 10.89 24.74 17.25
C ALA A 54 11.55 26.07 16.84
N LYS A 55 11.08 26.71 15.76
CA LYS A 55 11.51 28.04 15.31
C LYS A 55 10.54 29.18 15.69
N ASN A 56 9.47 28.91 16.44
CA ASN A 56 8.38 29.84 16.79
C ASN A 56 7.61 30.42 15.57
N LEU A 57 7.50 29.66 14.48
CA LEU A 57 6.90 30.08 13.20
C LEU A 57 5.41 29.71 13.05
N THR A 58 4.77 29.11 14.07
CA THR A 58 3.38 28.62 14.00
C THR A 58 2.33 29.73 13.92
N ALA A 59 2.65 30.97 14.34
CA ALA A 59 1.70 32.07 14.48
C ALA A 59 0.99 32.51 13.18
N HIS A 60 1.62 32.36 12.00
CA HIS A 60 1.07 32.79 10.71
C HIS A 60 0.45 31.63 9.91
N PHE A 61 -0.33 30.77 10.59
CA PHE A 61 -0.94 29.55 10.04
C PHE A 61 -1.75 29.74 8.74
N SER A 62 -2.27 30.94 8.48
CA SER A 62 -2.97 31.28 7.22
C SER A 62 -2.09 31.15 5.98
N ARG A 63 -0.75 31.20 6.14
CA ARG A 63 0.24 31.03 5.06
C ARG A 63 0.73 29.58 4.88
N TYR A 64 0.14 28.60 5.56
CA TYR A 64 0.48 27.17 5.41
C TYR A 64 -0.63 26.38 4.71
N PRO A 65 -0.33 25.22 4.08
CA PRO A 65 -1.36 24.34 3.50
C PRO A 65 -2.24 23.72 4.61
N PRO A 66 -3.53 23.41 4.33
CA PRO A 66 -4.45 22.83 5.32
C PRO A 66 -3.92 21.56 6.01
N ASP A 67 -3.33 20.64 5.24
CA ASP A 67 -2.80 19.37 5.73
C ASP A 67 -1.76 19.54 6.84
N LEU A 68 -0.88 20.54 6.71
CA LEU A 68 0.15 20.83 7.71
C LEU A 68 -0.43 21.31 9.04
N LEU A 69 -1.59 21.97 9.02
CA LEU A 69 -2.25 22.46 10.24
C LEU A 69 -2.87 21.34 11.08
N LEU A 70 -3.18 20.19 10.48
CA LEU A 70 -3.54 18.97 11.21
C LEU A 70 -2.42 18.53 12.18
N PHE A 71 -1.18 18.89 11.86
CA PHE A 71 0.03 18.53 12.59
C PHE A 71 0.57 19.58 13.56
N PHE A 72 -0.11 20.72 13.73
CA PHE A 72 0.22 21.73 14.75
C PHE A 72 -0.25 21.30 16.15
N ASP A 73 0.32 21.86 17.23
CA ASP A 73 -0.25 21.66 18.56
C ASP A 73 -1.47 22.57 18.78
N SER A 74 -2.59 21.90 18.96
CA SER A 74 -3.88 22.43 19.38
C SER A 74 -3.88 23.25 20.70
N ALA A 75 -2.80 23.18 21.51
CA ALA A 75 -2.62 24.03 22.69
C ALA A 75 -2.06 25.43 22.37
N GLU A 76 -1.34 25.61 21.26
CA GLU A 76 -0.82 26.93 20.85
C GLU A 76 -1.91 27.84 20.23
N VAL A 77 -3.04 27.26 19.82
CA VAL A 77 -4.13 27.94 19.11
C VAL A 77 -4.85 28.93 20.05
N ARG A 78 -4.48 30.20 19.95
CA ARG A 78 -5.06 31.29 20.74
C ARG A 78 -6.55 31.48 20.42
N GLY A 79 -7.37 31.74 21.44
CA GLY A 79 -8.83 31.82 21.32
C GLY A 79 -9.32 32.78 20.22
N GLY A 80 -8.71 33.97 20.11
CA GLY A 80 -9.09 34.98 19.12
C GLY A 80 -8.90 34.57 17.65
N THR A 81 -7.98 33.64 17.36
CA THR A 81 -7.74 33.11 16.01
C THR A 81 -8.29 31.69 15.82
N CYS A 82 -8.98 31.14 16.82
CA CYS A 82 -9.29 29.71 16.87
C CYS A 82 -10.30 29.28 15.78
N ARG A 83 -11.32 30.10 15.49
CA ARG A 83 -12.28 29.84 14.40
C ARG A 83 -11.58 29.78 13.04
N GLU A 84 -10.71 30.75 12.75
CA GLU A 84 -9.96 30.80 11.48
C GLU A 84 -8.99 29.62 11.34
N PHE A 85 -8.30 29.25 12.43
CA PHE A 85 -7.40 28.09 12.44
C PHE A 85 -8.16 26.81 12.09
N TYR A 86 -9.26 26.51 12.79
CA TYR A 86 -10.02 25.29 12.52
C TYR A 86 -10.75 25.32 11.17
N ALA A 87 -11.27 26.48 10.72
CA ALA A 87 -11.86 26.65 9.38
C ALA A 87 -10.86 26.51 8.22
N ARG A 88 -9.55 26.56 8.51
CA ARG A 88 -8.48 26.27 7.56
C ARG A 88 -7.99 24.82 7.68
N ALA A 89 -7.69 24.36 8.89
CA ALA A 89 -7.20 23.00 9.16
C ALA A 89 -8.23 21.92 8.75
N SER A 90 -9.53 22.20 8.90
CA SER A 90 -10.61 21.29 8.51
C SER A 90 -10.69 20.99 7.02
N ARG A 91 -9.97 21.74 6.17
CA ARG A 91 -9.89 21.51 4.73
C ARG A 91 -8.78 20.53 4.35
N GLY A 92 -7.99 20.05 5.32
CA GLY A 92 -6.93 19.09 5.11
C GLY A 92 -7.41 17.65 5.06
N ASN A 93 -6.64 16.78 4.41
CA ASN A 93 -6.90 15.36 4.28
C ASN A 93 -6.76 14.64 5.63
N LEU A 94 -7.89 14.35 6.29
CA LEU A 94 -7.88 13.71 7.61
C LEU A 94 -7.32 12.28 7.62
N ASP A 95 -7.28 11.56 6.50
CA ASP A 95 -6.70 10.21 6.47
C ASP A 95 -5.15 10.23 6.53
N LEU A 96 -4.52 11.43 6.54
CA LEU A 96 -3.16 11.65 7.07
C LEU A 96 -3.05 11.41 8.58
N LEU A 97 -4.16 11.38 9.31
CA LEU A 97 -4.26 11.05 10.73
C LEU A 97 -5.07 9.74 10.93
N PRO A 98 -4.56 8.76 11.70
CA PRO A 98 -5.30 7.53 11.97
C PRO A 98 -6.69 7.80 12.56
N ARG A 99 -7.71 7.12 12.02
CA ARG A 99 -9.11 7.20 12.49
C ARG A 99 -9.18 6.82 13.97
N GLY A 100 -9.96 7.59 14.75
CA GLY A 100 -10.07 7.43 16.20
C GLY A 100 -8.83 7.84 17.01
N SER A 101 -7.75 8.31 16.40
CA SER A 101 -6.58 8.80 17.15
C SER A 101 -6.92 10.01 18.02
N SER A 102 -6.29 10.10 19.20
CA SER A 102 -6.48 11.20 20.15
C SER A 102 -6.26 12.59 19.53
N ARG A 103 -5.38 12.68 18.53
CA ARG A 103 -5.16 13.89 17.73
C ARG A 103 -6.39 14.25 16.88
N ARG A 104 -6.89 13.30 16.08
CA ARG A 104 -8.02 13.50 15.16
C ARG A 104 -9.31 13.82 15.93
N THR A 105 -9.64 13.06 16.97
CA THR A 105 -10.73 13.36 17.91
C THR A 105 -10.53 14.70 18.64
N GLY A 106 -9.27 15.05 18.96
CA GLY A 106 -8.90 16.31 19.59
C GLY A 106 -9.14 17.53 18.70
N LEU A 107 -8.90 17.43 17.38
CA LEU A 107 -9.17 18.48 16.40
C LEU A 107 -10.67 18.78 16.32
N LEU A 108 -11.52 17.76 16.09
CA LEU A 108 -12.98 17.93 16.03
C LEU A 108 -13.54 18.56 17.31
N ARG A 109 -13.21 18.00 18.49
CA ARG A 109 -13.71 18.52 19.78
C ARG A 109 -13.34 19.99 20.02
N ARG A 110 -12.13 20.40 19.68
CA ARG A 110 -11.68 21.79 19.83
C ARG A 110 -12.28 22.72 18.77
N ALA A 111 -12.47 22.25 17.54
CA ALA A 111 -13.17 23.01 16.50
C ALA A 111 -14.62 23.32 16.94
N LEU A 112 -15.38 22.31 17.40
CA LEU A 112 -16.73 22.48 17.95
C LEU A 112 -16.75 23.49 19.09
N THR A 113 -15.79 23.38 20.02
CA THR A 113 -15.64 24.32 21.16
C THR A 113 -15.41 25.76 20.69
N CYS A 114 -14.49 25.98 19.73
CA CYS A 114 -14.18 27.32 19.21
C CYS A 114 -15.25 27.89 18.25
N LEU A 115 -16.13 27.03 17.71
CA LEU A 115 -17.34 27.44 16.98
C LEU A 115 -18.54 27.70 17.90
N GLY A 116 -18.38 27.50 19.21
CA GLY A 116 -19.42 27.73 20.21
C GLY A 116 -20.56 26.71 20.16
N VAL A 117 -20.33 25.53 19.58
CA VAL A 117 -21.33 24.45 19.49
C VAL A 117 -21.65 23.93 20.90
N ARG A 118 -22.94 23.97 21.28
CA ARG A 118 -23.46 23.53 22.59
C ARG A 118 -24.57 22.47 22.47
N SER A 119 -24.91 22.10 21.23
CA SER A 119 -26.03 21.26 20.83
C SER A 119 -25.57 20.29 19.75
N SER A 120 -26.28 19.17 19.58
CA SER A 120 -26.11 18.27 18.43
C SER A 120 -26.65 18.87 17.12
N HIS A 121 -27.42 19.95 17.19
CA HIS A 121 -27.82 20.76 16.04
C HIS A 121 -26.74 21.78 15.71
N LEU A 122 -26.19 21.71 14.49
CA LEU A 122 -25.24 22.67 13.92
C LEU A 122 -25.89 23.49 12.79
N HIS A 123 -25.49 24.75 12.68
CA HIS A 123 -25.98 25.70 11.66
C HIS A 123 -24.98 25.89 10.51
N PRO A 124 -25.39 26.42 9.33
CA PRO A 124 -24.53 26.57 8.14
C PRO A 124 -23.19 27.30 8.38
N GLU A 125 -23.17 28.34 9.22
CA GLU A 125 -21.92 29.07 9.56
C GLU A 125 -20.92 28.22 10.35
N GLN A 126 -21.39 27.22 11.09
CA GLN A 126 -20.56 26.29 11.84
C GLN A 126 -20.07 25.17 10.91
N LEU A 127 -20.97 24.62 10.09
CA LEU A 127 -20.68 23.56 9.12
C LEU A 127 -19.66 24.00 8.06
N SER A 128 -19.81 25.21 7.50
CA SER A 128 -18.82 25.83 6.59
C SER A 128 -17.41 26.01 7.19
N SER A 129 -17.29 25.97 8.52
CA SER A 129 -16.00 25.99 9.23
C SER A 129 -15.48 24.59 9.59
N LEU A 130 -16.33 23.55 9.60
CA LEU A 130 -15.96 22.21 10.04
C LEU A 130 -15.36 21.31 8.96
N GLY A 131 -15.48 21.65 7.68
CA GLY A 131 -14.83 20.92 6.57
C GLY A 131 -14.96 19.41 6.69
N ALA A 132 -13.85 18.69 6.57
CA ALA A 132 -13.76 17.24 6.73
C ALA A 132 -13.84 16.75 8.19
N LEU A 133 -13.79 17.61 9.23
CA LEU A 133 -13.90 17.16 10.63
C LEU A 133 -15.27 16.50 10.93
N VAL A 134 -16.28 16.77 10.10
CA VAL A 134 -17.58 16.08 10.12
C VAL A 134 -17.45 14.57 9.86
N CYS A 135 -16.38 14.09 9.22
CA CYS A 135 -16.19 12.67 8.93
C CYS A 135 -16.01 11.78 10.18
N ASP A 136 -15.66 12.39 11.32
CA ASP A 136 -15.56 11.71 12.61
C ASP A 136 -16.73 12.07 13.56
N MET A 137 -17.81 12.65 13.03
CA MET A 137 -19.02 13.04 13.77
C MET A 137 -19.97 11.86 13.98
N GLU A 138 -20.69 11.90 15.10
CA GLU A 138 -21.69 10.89 15.49
C GLU A 138 -22.96 10.98 14.60
N PRO A 139 -23.55 9.83 14.18
CA PRO A 139 -24.73 9.78 13.29
C PRO A 139 -25.92 10.64 13.75
N GLU A 140 -26.15 10.71 15.05
CA GLU A 140 -27.23 11.47 15.68
C GLU A 140 -27.00 12.98 15.52
N THR A 141 -25.75 13.42 15.58
CA THR A 141 -25.36 14.82 15.34
C THR A 141 -25.42 15.16 13.85
N ILE A 142 -25.12 14.20 12.96
CA ILE A 142 -25.31 14.39 11.50
C ILE A 142 -26.80 14.57 11.18
N THR A 143 -27.66 13.70 11.71
CA THR A 143 -29.11 13.73 11.46
C THR A 143 -29.79 14.95 12.06
N ALA A 144 -29.27 15.47 13.19
CA ALA A 144 -29.81 16.64 13.88
C ALA A 144 -29.26 18.00 13.38
N SER A 145 -28.36 18.01 12.40
CA SER A 145 -27.74 19.23 11.86
C SER A 145 -28.45 19.77 10.61
N ASP A 146 -28.17 21.03 10.29
CA ASP A 146 -28.63 21.65 9.04
C ASP A 146 -28.19 20.83 7.79
N PRO A 147 -29.07 20.60 6.79
CA PRO A 147 -28.78 19.79 5.61
C PRO A 147 -27.55 20.18 4.77
N SER A 148 -27.02 21.40 4.93
CA SER A 148 -25.72 21.79 4.35
C SER A 148 -24.54 20.91 4.79
N ILE A 149 -24.71 20.12 5.87
CA ILE A 149 -23.75 19.09 6.32
C ILE A 149 -23.42 18.05 5.24
N LEU A 150 -24.31 17.83 4.25
CA LEU A 150 -24.03 16.96 3.11
C LEU A 150 -22.80 17.44 2.31
N GLU A 151 -22.58 18.75 2.20
CA GLU A 151 -21.39 19.30 1.53
C GLU A 151 -20.09 18.99 2.28
N ASN A 152 -20.14 18.92 3.62
CA ASN A 152 -19.03 18.46 4.43
C ASN A 152 -18.78 16.95 4.23
N LEU A 153 -19.84 16.14 4.17
CA LEU A 153 -19.72 14.69 4.03
C LEU A 153 -19.10 14.25 2.69
N LYS A 154 -19.20 15.08 1.63
CA LYS A 154 -18.47 14.86 0.36
C LYS A 154 -16.96 14.79 0.53
N LEU A 155 -16.41 15.41 1.56
CA LEU A 155 -14.98 15.43 1.87
C LEU A 155 -14.50 14.14 2.56
N CYS A 156 -15.42 13.24 2.93
CA CYS A 156 -15.11 12.02 3.67
C CYS A 156 -14.67 10.86 2.74
N PRO A 157 -13.44 10.34 2.86
CA PRO A 157 -12.97 9.26 1.98
C PRO A 157 -13.75 7.94 2.13
N ALA A 158 -14.38 7.73 3.30
CA ALA A 158 -15.33 6.66 3.58
C ALA A 158 -16.15 6.98 4.84
N LEU A 159 -17.47 6.76 4.78
CA LEU A 159 -18.42 6.89 5.89
C LEU A 159 -18.70 5.53 6.55
N THR A 160 -18.94 5.49 7.86
CA THR A 160 -19.39 4.28 8.56
C THR A 160 -20.85 3.94 8.19
N GLY A 161 -21.30 2.70 8.41
CA GLY A 161 -22.70 2.31 8.11
C GLY A 161 -23.73 3.25 8.73
N ALA A 162 -23.63 3.52 10.03
CA ALA A 162 -24.53 4.44 10.71
C ALA A 162 -24.43 5.91 10.22
N GLN A 163 -23.26 6.36 9.75
CA GLN A 163 -23.14 7.66 9.08
C GLN A 163 -23.81 7.67 7.69
N GLN A 164 -23.83 6.54 6.98
CA GLN A 164 -24.57 6.37 5.73
C GLN A 164 -26.09 6.35 6.01
N ASP A 165 -26.54 5.67 7.07
CA ASP A 165 -27.94 5.67 7.50
C ASP A 165 -28.41 7.10 7.85
N ALA A 166 -27.62 7.85 8.62
CA ALA A 166 -27.87 9.26 8.92
C ALA A 166 -27.92 10.14 7.65
N LEU A 167 -26.98 9.95 6.72
CA LEU A 167 -26.98 10.65 5.43
C LEU A 167 -28.24 10.36 4.61
N ASN A 168 -28.71 9.11 4.58
CA ASN A 168 -29.95 8.75 3.89
C ASN A 168 -31.16 9.35 4.60
N ALA A 169 -31.19 9.39 5.93
CA ALA A 169 -32.27 10.04 6.69
C ALA A 169 -32.36 11.55 6.40
N VAL A 170 -31.23 12.26 6.29
CA VAL A 170 -31.21 13.69 5.90
C VAL A 170 -31.69 13.88 4.45
N LEU A 171 -31.26 13.03 3.51
CA LEU A 171 -31.70 13.11 2.11
C LEU A 171 -33.20 12.80 1.93
N LEU A 172 -33.72 11.81 2.67
CA LEU A 172 -35.14 11.45 2.70
C LEU A 172 -36.03 12.49 3.41
N GLY A 173 -35.42 13.46 4.13
CA GLY A 173 -36.14 14.60 4.70
C GLY A 173 -36.63 15.62 3.67
N GLY A 174 -36.16 15.57 2.42
CA GLY A 174 -36.60 16.45 1.32
C GLY A 174 -36.09 17.89 1.38
N ASP A 175 -35.94 18.47 2.58
CA ASP A 175 -35.47 19.85 2.87
C ASP A 175 -33.98 20.10 2.54
N THR A 176 -33.43 19.42 1.55
CA THR A 176 -32.02 19.53 1.13
C THR A 176 -31.88 20.33 -0.17
N VAL A 177 -30.67 20.79 -0.48
CA VAL A 177 -30.35 21.43 -1.77
C VAL A 177 -30.52 20.51 -3.00
N TYR A 178 -30.77 19.22 -2.79
CA TYR A 178 -31.05 18.21 -3.81
C TYR A 178 -32.56 18.01 -4.05
N GLY A 179 -33.41 18.46 -3.13
CA GLY A 179 -34.84 18.14 -3.10
C GLY A 179 -35.12 16.67 -2.79
N ASP A 180 -36.39 16.28 -2.93
CA ASP A 180 -36.86 14.90 -2.74
C ASP A 180 -36.24 13.94 -3.79
N PRO A 181 -35.82 12.71 -3.41
CA PRO A 181 -35.22 11.73 -4.33
C PRO A 181 -35.99 11.42 -5.62
N SER A 182 -37.32 11.51 -5.63
CA SER A 182 -38.14 11.31 -6.84
C SER A 182 -37.98 12.43 -7.88
N SER A 183 -37.45 13.59 -7.47
CA SER A 183 -37.18 14.74 -8.34
C SER A 183 -35.75 14.78 -8.89
N TRP A 184 -34.87 13.87 -8.47
CA TRP A 184 -33.45 13.89 -8.83
C TRP A 184 -33.21 13.52 -10.30
N ASP A 185 -32.43 14.36 -11.01
CA ASP A 185 -31.98 14.10 -12.37
C ASP A 185 -30.49 13.69 -12.43
N LEU A 186 -29.96 13.56 -13.64
CA LEU A 186 -28.53 13.28 -13.89
C LEU A 186 -27.60 14.30 -13.21
N ARG A 187 -27.99 15.59 -13.17
CA ARG A 187 -27.19 16.66 -12.59
C ARG A 187 -27.25 16.62 -11.06
N THR A 188 -28.40 16.28 -10.46
CA THR A 188 -28.52 16.07 -9.02
C THR A 188 -27.63 14.91 -8.55
N LEU A 189 -27.63 13.78 -9.28
CA LEU A 189 -26.71 12.66 -9.02
C LEU A 189 -25.23 13.05 -9.20
N GLN A 190 -24.89 13.82 -10.24
CA GLN A 190 -23.53 14.36 -10.41
C GLN A 190 -23.13 15.31 -9.27
N ASN A 191 -24.05 16.16 -8.79
CA ASN A 191 -23.80 17.12 -7.71
C ASN A 191 -23.59 16.44 -6.35
N LEU A 192 -24.29 15.32 -6.06
CA LEU A 192 -24.07 14.49 -4.86
C LEU A 192 -22.64 13.90 -4.83
N GLY A 193 -22.06 13.62 -6.00
CA GLY A 193 -20.66 13.25 -6.14
C GLY A 193 -20.30 11.97 -5.36
N PRO A 194 -19.31 12.00 -4.44
CA PRO A 194 -18.93 10.83 -3.64
C PRO A 194 -20.08 10.21 -2.83
N LEU A 195 -21.09 11.00 -2.46
CA LEU A 195 -22.21 10.55 -1.62
C LEU A 195 -23.12 9.54 -2.33
N VAL A 196 -23.11 9.46 -3.66
CA VAL A 196 -23.92 8.50 -4.42
C VAL A 196 -23.54 7.05 -4.06
N LEU A 197 -22.31 6.81 -3.60
CA LEU A 197 -21.83 5.51 -3.11
C LEU A 197 -22.31 5.15 -1.69
N ALA A 198 -22.96 6.08 -0.98
CA ALA A 198 -23.51 5.91 0.35
C ALA A 198 -25.05 5.81 0.37
N LEU A 199 -25.70 5.87 -0.81
CA LEU A 199 -27.16 5.77 -0.91
C LEU A 199 -27.62 4.32 -0.72
N ASN A 200 -28.62 4.12 0.14
CA ASN A 200 -29.22 2.81 0.37
C ASN A 200 -30.28 2.45 -0.69
N GLU A 201 -30.73 1.20 -0.70
CA GLU A 201 -31.71 0.70 -1.67
C GLU A 201 -33.04 1.49 -1.61
N THR A 202 -33.47 1.92 -0.42
CA THR A 202 -34.69 2.72 -0.24
C THR A 202 -34.58 4.06 -0.97
N THR A 203 -33.53 4.84 -0.71
CA THR A 203 -33.31 6.14 -1.37
C THR A 203 -33.15 5.98 -2.88
N LEU A 204 -32.41 4.96 -3.33
CA LEU A 204 -32.21 4.67 -4.75
C LEU A 204 -33.48 4.18 -5.46
N SER A 205 -34.41 3.52 -4.77
CA SER A 205 -35.69 3.05 -5.32
C SER A 205 -36.62 4.21 -5.70
N LEU A 206 -36.52 5.34 -4.97
CA LEU A 206 -37.28 6.56 -5.23
C LEU A 206 -36.74 7.35 -6.44
N VAL A 207 -35.44 7.28 -6.73
CA VAL A 207 -34.84 7.99 -7.86
C VAL A 207 -35.40 7.46 -9.18
N ALA A 208 -35.84 8.37 -10.04
CA ALA A 208 -36.42 8.05 -11.34
C ALA A 208 -35.48 7.15 -12.18
N GLU A 209 -36.05 6.11 -12.80
CA GLU A 209 -35.32 5.11 -13.57
C GLU A 209 -34.44 5.74 -14.67
N ALA A 210 -35.01 6.67 -15.45
CA ALA A 210 -34.28 7.41 -16.48
C ALA A 210 -33.07 8.20 -15.95
N ALA A 211 -33.10 8.68 -14.68
CA ALA A 211 -31.96 9.37 -14.06
C ALA A 211 -30.88 8.35 -13.62
N ARG A 212 -31.28 7.22 -13.05
CA ARG A 212 -30.37 6.11 -12.71
C ARG A 212 -29.67 5.55 -13.97
N GLU A 213 -30.42 5.32 -15.04
CA GLU A 213 -29.84 4.94 -16.33
C GLU A 213 -28.90 6.01 -16.90
N ALA A 214 -29.30 7.29 -16.90
CA ALA A 214 -28.48 8.38 -17.45
C ALA A 214 -27.13 8.48 -16.73
N PHE A 215 -27.11 8.36 -15.39
CA PHE A 215 -25.87 8.32 -14.63
C PHE A 215 -25.10 7.02 -14.87
N GLY A 216 -25.78 5.88 -15.01
CA GLY A 216 -25.18 4.61 -15.44
C GLY A 216 -24.44 4.71 -16.77
N ARG A 217 -25.04 5.37 -17.78
CA ARG A 217 -24.41 5.63 -19.09
C ARG A 217 -23.18 6.53 -18.95
N SER A 218 -23.26 7.57 -18.10
CA SER A 218 -22.12 8.44 -17.77
C SER A 218 -20.96 7.68 -17.09
N ILE A 219 -21.26 6.62 -16.32
CA ILE A 219 -20.27 5.74 -15.71
C ILE A 219 -19.65 4.84 -16.77
N ALA A 220 -20.45 4.12 -17.55
CA ALA A 220 -19.99 3.20 -18.60
C ALA A 220 -19.08 3.91 -19.62
N ALA A 221 -19.49 5.10 -20.10
CA ALA A 221 -18.73 5.89 -21.07
C ALA A 221 -17.32 6.33 -20.60
N THR A 222 -17.03 6.28 -19.29
CA THR A 222 -15.70 6.60 -18.74
C THR A 222 -14.97 5.37 -18.20
N TYR A 223 -15.65 4.25 -17.95
CA TYR A 223 -15.16 3.10 -17.18
C TYR A 223 -13.85 2.49 -17.70
N SER A 224 -13.68 2.40 -19.02
CA SER A 224 -12.45 1.91 -19.65
C SER A 224 -11.22 2.75 -19.27
N SER A 225 -11.38 4.07 -19.13
CA SER A 225 -10.33 5.02 -18.73
C SER A 225 -10.13 5.14 -17.20
N GLN A 226 -11.04 4.59 -16.39
CA GLN A 226 -10.96 4.70 -14.94
C GLN A 226 -9.85 3.82 -14.35
N GLY A 227 -9.07 4.37 -13.42
CA GLY A 227 -8.15 3.59 -12.58
C GLY A 227 -8.89 2.63 -11.65
N ARG A 228 -8.24 1.52 -11.25
CA ARG A 228 -8.88 0.36 -10.58
C ARG A 228 -9.87 0.71 -9.45
N SER A 229 -9.49 1.61 -8.53
CA SER A 229 -10.37 1.97 -7.40
C SER A 229 -11.66 2.69 -7.82
N GLN A 230 -11.64 3.44 -8.92
CA GLN A 230 -12.84 4.06 -9.47
C GLN A 230 -13.70 3.04 -10.22
N ARG A 231 -13.10 2.10 -10.97
CA ARG A 231 -13.84 0.96 -11.55
C ARG A 231 -14.57 0.15 -10.48
N GLU A 232 -13.92 -0.12 -9.35
CA GLU A 232 -14.49 -0.86 -8.21
C GLU A 232 -15.71 -0.13 -7.59
N LYS A 233 -15.65 1.20 -7.50
CA LYS A 233 -16.78 2.06 -7.09
C LYS A 233 -17.91 2.09 -8.13
N SER A 234 -17.57 2.25 -9.40
CA SER A 234 -18.50 2.23 -10.53
C SER A 234 -19.31 0.93 -10.61
N LEU A 235 -18.65 -0.23 -10.47
CA LEU A 235 -19.32 -1.53 -10.39
C LEU A 235 -20.24 -1.65 -9.18
N THR A 236 -19.85 -1.08 -8.04
CA THR A 236 -20.67 -1.10 -6.81
C THR A 236 -21.96 -0.31 -7.01
N LEU A 237 -21.87 0.89 -7.60
CA LEU A 237 -23.04 1.73 -7.87
C LEU A 237 -23.96 1.15 -8.95
N LEU A 238 -23.41 0.60 -10.04
CA LEU A 238 -24.22 -0.02 -11.09
C LEU A 238 -25.01 -1.24 -10.58
N ARG A 239 -24.46 -2.03 -9.65
CA ARG A 239 -25.23 -3.07 -8.95
C ARG A 239 -26.36 -2.48 -8.09
N ALA A 240 -26.12 -1.38 -7.38
CA ALA A 240 -27.14 -0.73 -6.57
C ALA A 240 -28.29 -0.16 -7.42
N PHE A 241 -27.99 0.40 -8.60
CA PHE A 241 -29.00 0.82 -9.58
C PHE A 241 -29.79 -0.36 -10.16
N ALA A 242 -29.13 -1.47 -10.49
CA ALA A 242 -29.80 -2.68 -10.97
C ALA A 242 -30.71 -3.31 -9.90
N ALA A 243 -30.29 -3.32 -8.63
CA ALA A 243 -31.11 -3.73 -7.50
C ALA A 243 -32.35 -2.82 -7.33
N ALA A 244 -32.16 -1.50 -7.40
CA ALA A 244 -33.25 -0.53 -7.33
C ALA A 244 -34.30 -0.75 -8.45
N SER A 245 -33.92 -0.96 -9.72
CA SER A 245 -34.88 -1.30 -10.77
C SER A 245 -35.53 -2.68 -10.57
N ALA A 246 -34.78 -3.67 -10.07
CA ALA A 246 -35.36 -4.98 -9.74
C ALA A 246 -36.42 -4.89 -8.61
N SER A 247 -36.31 -3.92 -7.70
CA SER A 247 -37.34 -3.65 -6.68
C SER A 247 -38.64 -3.06 -7.28
N SER A 248 -38.52 -2.31 -8.39
CA SER A 248 -39.63 -1.63 -9.06
C SER A 248 -40.47 -2.55 -9.97
N HIS A 249 -40.01 -3.77 -10.25
CA HIS A 249 -40.68 -4.69 -11.18
C HIS A 249 -41.32 -5.90 -10.46
N PRO A 250 -42.55 -6.31 -10.82
CA PRO A 250 -43.13 -7.56 -10.36
C PRO A 250 -42.23 -8.75 -10.75
N ARG A 251 -41.94 -9.65 -9.80
CA ARG A 251 -41.06 -10.81 -10.00
C ARG A 251 -41.43 -11.59 -11.27
N LEU A 252 -40.56 -11.53 -12.28
CA LEU A 252 -40.71 -12.24 -13.55
C LEU A 252 -40.94 -13.74 -13.32
N LYS A 253 -41.91 -14.29 -14.05
CA LYS A 253 -42.40 -15.65 -13.89
C LYS A 253 -41.28 -16.65 -14.22
N ARG A 254 -41.01 -17.60 -13.30
CA ARG A 254 -39.93 -18.59 -13.47
C ARG A 254 -40.06 -19.40 -14.76
N SER A 255 -38.89 -19.69 -15.34
CA SER A 255 -38.63 -20.75 -16.33
C SER A 255 -39.16 -20.51 -17.75
N THR A 256 -38.40 -19.72 -18.51
CA THR A 256 -38.13 -20.02 -19.93
C THR A 256 -36.60 -19.99 -20.14
N ASP A 257 -36.08 -20.92 -20.94
CA ASP A 257 -34.64 -21.01 -21.28
C ASP A 257 -34.38 -20.31 -22.62
N SER A 258 -34.87 -19.07 -22.72
CA SER A 258 -34.78 -18.20 -23.89
C SER A 258 -34.48 -16.77 -23.46
N CYS A 259 -33.74 -16.03 -24.28
CA CYS A 259 -33.53 -14.59 -24.10
C CYS A 259 -34.89 -13.87 -23.99
N LEU A 260 -35.08 -13.09 -22.91
CA LEU A 260 -36.31 -12.31 -22.68
C LEU A 260 -36.21 -10.89 -23.27
N THR A 261 -34.99 -10.37 -23.37
CA THR A 261 -34.65 -9.07 -23.97
C THR A 261 -34.38 -9.25 -25.48
N THR A 262 -33.96 -8.20 -26.19
CA THR A 262 -33.36 -8.35 -27.53
C THR A 262 -32.03 -9.14 -27.47
N PRO A 263 -31.72 -10.02 -28.44
CA PRO A 263 -30.42 -10.67 -28.52
C PRO A 263 -29.27 -9.65 -28.64
N ILE A 264 -28.15 -9.92 -27.98
CA ILE A 264 -27.02 -8.97 -27.89
C ILE A 264 -26.28 -8.90 -29.24
N THR A 265 -25.94 -7.68 -29.65
CA THR A 265 -25.25 -7.34 -30.90
C THR A 265 -24.17 -6.27 -30.66
N ALA A 266 -23.32 -6.01 -31.64
CA ALA A 266 -22.19 -5.08 -31.48
C ALA A 266 -22.59 -3.64 -31.12
N SER A 267 -23.75 -3.15 -31.59
CA SER A 267 -24.30 -1.85 -31.18
C SER A 267 -24.78 -1.86 -29.72
N ILE A 268 -25.50 -2.91 -29.32
CA ILE A 268 -25.92 -3.11 -27.91
C ILE A 268 -24.70 -3.15 -26.97
N ILE A 269 -23.60 -3.80 -27.37
CA ILE A 269 -22.34 -3.81 -26.59
C ILE A 269 -21.73 -2.39 -26.45
N SER A 270 -22.08 -1.45 -27.32
CA SER A 270 -21.60 -0.06 -27.29
C SER A 270 -22.51 0.87 -26.48
N ASP A 271 -23.83 0.74 -26.64
CA ASP A 271 -24.82 1.73 -26.17
C ASP A 271 -25.61 1.31 -24.91
N SER A 272 -25.62 0.02 -24.56
CA SER A 272 -26.50 -0.55 -23.52
C SER A 272 -25.81 -0.75 -22.17
N LEU A 273 -26.58 -0.66 -21.08
CA LEU A 273 -26.12 -0.93 -19.72
C LEU A 273 -26.33 -2.40 -19.38
N LEU A 274 -25.43 -3.26 -19.87
CA LEU A 274 -25.56 -4.72 -19.82
C LEU A 274 -25.89 -5.31 -18.42
N VAL A 275 -25.46 -4.64 -17.34
CA VAL A 275 -25.72 -5.04 -15.94
C VAL A 275 -27.18 -4.81 -15.50
N ILE A 276 -27.87 -3.88 -16.17
CA ILE A 276 -29.28 -3.54 -15.94
C ILE A 276 -30.13 -4.27 -16.99
N ASP A 277 -29.83 -4.06 -18.28
CA ASP A 277 -30.61 -4.51 -19.44
C ASP A 277 -30.68 -6.05 -19.57
N TYR A 278 -29.67 -6.77 -19.04
CA TYR A 278 -29.56 -8.22 -19.07
C TYR A 278 -29.39 -8.83 -17.67
N SER A 279 -30.12 -8.27 -16.69
CA SER A 279 -30.16 -8.74 -15.30
C SER A 279 -31.22 -9.83 -15.07
N PRO A 280 -30.97 -10.85 -14.22
CA PRO A 280 -29.66 -11.26 -13.70
C PRO A 280 -28.82 -11.92 -14.81
N SER A 281 -27.52 -12.17 -14.58
CA SER A 281 -26.56 -12.61 -15.60
C SER A 281 -26.91 -13.87 -16.42
N LYS A 282 -27.91 -14.69 -16.02
CA LYS A 282 -28.48 -15.71 -16.90
C LYS A 282 -29.11 -15.11 -18.18
N GLN A 283 -29.64 -13.88 -18.15
CA GLN A 283 -30.09 -13.21 -19.37
C GLN A 283 -28.92 -12.86 -20.29
N LEU A 284 -27.76 -12.44 -19.75
CA LEU A 284 -26.53 -12.32 -20.57
C LEU A 284 -26.19 -13.66 -21.24
N ASP A 285 -26.28 -14.78 -20.51
CA ASP A 285 -26.00 -16.11 -21.06
C ASP A 285 -26.97 -16.50 -22.19
N LEU A 286 -28.27 -16.29 -21.99
CA LEU A 286 -29.31 -16.62 -22.96
C LEU A 286 -29.33 -15.67 -24.18
N CYS A 287 -28.89 -14.42 -24.02
CA CYS A 287 -28.95 -13.38 -25.06
C CYS A 287 -27.64 -13.16 -25.83
N LEU A 288 -26.48 -13.57 -25.29
CA LEU A 288 -25.17 -13.45 -25.95
C LEU A 288 -24.80 -14.72 -26.70
N SER A 289 -24.74 -14.64 -28.03
CA SER A 289 -24.25 -15.73 -28.87
C SER A 289 -22.72 -15.81 -28.86
N ASN A 290 -22.19 -17.02 -29.04
CA ASN A 290 -20.75 -17.27 -29.03
C ASN A 290 -20.01 -16.54 -30.17
N GLU A 291 -20.65 -16.35 -31.33
CA GLU A 291 -20.06 -15.57 -32.43
C GLU A 291 -19.99 -14.07 -32.13
N VAL A 292 -21.02 -13.51 -31.47
CA VAL A 292 -21.00 -12.09 -31.06
C VAL A 292 -19.94 -11.87 -29.98
N LEU A 293 -19.81 -12.77 -29.00
CA LEU A 293 -18.72 -12.74 -28.02
C LEU A 293 -17.34 -12.79 -28.70
N LYS A 294 -17.14 -13.75 -29.60
CA LYS A 294 -15.87 -13.96 -30.33
C LYS A 294 -15.46 -12.73 -31.15
N ALA A 295 -16.41 -12.07 -31.81
CA ALA A 295 -16.15 -10.88 -32.61
C ALA A 295 -15.98 -9.59 -31.78
N ASN A 296 -16.51 -9.52 -30.55
CA ASN A 296 -16.59 -8.29 -29.75
C ASN A 296 -15.98 -8.42 -28.34
N LEU A 297 -15.07 -9.39 -28.14
CA LEU A 297 -14.52 -9.73 -26.81
C LEU A 297 -13.94 -8.52 -26.06
N LYS A 298 -13.14 -7.69 -26.73
CA LYS A 298 -12.50 -6.52 -26.10
C LYS A 298 -13.52 -5.40 -25.76
N PRO A 299 -14.37 -4.92 -26.68
CA PRO A 299 -15.46 -3.99 -26.34
C PRO A 299 -16.35 -4.47 -25.19
N LEU A 300 -16.68 -5.77 -25.16
CA LEU A 300 -17.51 -6.35 -24.10
C LEU A 300 -16.81 -6.36 -22.74
N LEU A 301 -15.49 -6.55 -22.70
CA LEU A 301 -14.68 -6.53 -21.47
C LEU A 301 -14.24 -5.12 -21.05
N ASP A 302 -14.41 -4.12 -21.92
CA ASP A 302 -14.31 -2.70 -21.58
C ASP A 302 -15.57 -2.14 -20.91
N GLN A 303 -16.68 -2.89 -20.92
CA GLN A 303 -17.90 -2.54 -20.18
C GLN A 303 -17.77 -2.85 -18.67
N PRO A 304 -18.54 -2.17 -17.80
CA PRO A 304 -18.50 -2.38 -16.35
C PRO A 304 -19.19 -3.68 -15.94
N LEU A 305 -18.58 -4.82 -16.22
CA LEU A 305 -19.12 -6.16 -15.92
C LEU A 305 -18.75 -6.65 -14.50
N PRO A 306 -19.74 -7.02 -13.67
CA PRO A 306 -19.53 -7.75 -12.43
C PRO A 306 -18.96 -9.16 -12.62
N GLU A 307 -18.45 -9.74 -11.53
CA GLU A 307 -17.85 -11.09 -11.49
C GLU A 307 -18.82 -12.18 -11.98
N GLU A 308 -20.10 -12.07 -11.60
CA GLU A 308 -21.19 -12.97 -12.03
C GLU A 308 -21.59 -12.83 -13.51
N TYR A 309 -21.12 -11.79 -14.21
CA TYR A 309 -21.20 -11.65 -15.67
C TYR A 309 -19.91 -12.16 -16.33
N LEU A 310 -18.73 -11.91 -15.74
CA LEU A 310 -17.45 -12.44 -16.20
C LEU A 310 -17.44 -14.00 -16.18
N GLU A 311 -18.04 -14.63 -15.18
CA GLU A 311 -18.26 -16.09 -15.15
C GLU A 311 -19.00 -16.63 -16.38
N VAL A 312 -19.99 -15.90 -16.89
CA VAL A 312 -20.74 -16.28 -18.11
C VAL A 312 -19.84 -16.18 -19.34
N LEU A 313 -19.03 -15.11 -19.42
CA LEU A 313 -18.09 -14.93 -20.53
C LEU A 313 -17.00 -16.00 -20.53
N LYS A 314 -16.48 -16.39 -19.36
CA LYS A 314 -15.53 -17.51 -19.21
C LYS A 314 -16.12 -18.81 -19.81
N LYS A 315 -17.32 -19.19 -19.35
CA LYS A 315 -18.03 -20.42 -19.80
C LYS A 315 -18.33 -20.43 -21.31
N LYS A 316 -18.57 -19.26 -21.92
CA LYS A 316 -18.73 -19.14 -23.38
C LYS A 316 -17.40 -19.17 -24.13
N LEU A 317 -16.33 -18.56 -23.62
CA LEU A 317 -14.99 -18.68 -24.21
C LEU A 317 -14.49 -20.12 -24.23
N GLU A 318 -14.79 -20.91 -23.19
CA GLU A 318 -14.49 -22.35 -23.14
C GLU A 318 -15.22 -23.15 -24.25
N GLN A 319 -16.45 -22.76 -24.60
CA GLN A 319 -17.20 -23.34 -25.72
C GLN A 319 -16.64 -22.92 -27.09
N ILE A 320 -16.11 -21.69 -27.20
CA ILE A 320 -15.50 -21.17 -28.44
C ILE A 320 -14.10 -21.76 -28.66
N TYR A 321 -13.35 -22.00 -27.58
CA TYR A 321 -11.96 -22.43 -27.58
C TYR A 321 -11.73 -23.70 -26.74
N PRO A 322 -12.39 -24.83 -27.06
CA PRO A 322 -12.31 -26.08 -26.29
C PRO A 322 -10.94 -26.76 -26.32
N SER A 323 -10.01 -26.27 -27.15
CA SER A 323 -8.61 -26.72 -27.21
C SER A 323 -7.62 -25.71 -26.62
N GLY A 324 -8.11 -24.70 -25.88
CA GLY A 324 -7.31 -23.62 -25.30
C GLY A 324 -7.43 -22.30 -26.05
N ILE A 325 -7.32 -21.19 -25.32
CA ILE A 325 -7.50 -19.82 -25.84
C ILE A 325 -6.23 -19.38 -26.60
N PRO A 326 -6.33 -18.90 -27.87
CA PRO A 326 -5.21 -18.37 -28.63
C PRO A 326 -4.54 -17.14 -28.01
N GLU A 327 -3.24 -16.94 -28.23
CA GLU A 327 -2.48 -15.83 -27.61
C GLU A 327 -3.03 -14.44 -28.00
N ASP A 328 -3.49 -14.28 -29.24
CA ASP A 328 -4.12 -13.05 -29.72
C ASP A 328 -5.48 -12.73 -29.05
N GLN A 329 -6.07 -13.72 -28.38
CA GLN A 329 -7.28 -13.58 -27.56
C GLN A 329 -6.94 -13.45 -26.07
N LEU A 330 -5.89 -14.13 -25.58
CA LEU A 330 -5.39 -13.99 -24.20
C LEU A 330 -5.07 -12.53 -23.85
N LYS A 331 -4.40 -11.80 -24.75
CA LYS A 331 -4.09 -10.37 -24.59
C LYS A 331 -5.33 -9.45 -24.52
N LEU A 332 -6.52 -9.95 -24.86
CA LEU A 332 -7.79 -9.21 -24.81
C LEU A 332 -8.61 -9.50 -23.54
N LEU A 333 -8.21 -10.48 -22.71
CA LEU A 333 -9.00 -10.95 -21.58
C LEU A 333 -9.20 -9.92 -20.46
N GLY A 334 -8.35 -8.90 -20.31
CA GLY A 334 -8.52 -7.82 -19.33
C GLY A 334 -8.97 -8.34 -17.94
N PRO A 335 -10.10 -7.84 -17.38
CA PRO A 335 -10.63 -8.33 -16.10
C PRO A 335 -11.00 -9.82 -16.06
N LEU A 336 -11.42 -10.41 -17.19
CA LEU A 336 -11.81 -11.83 -17.28
C LEU A 336 -10.64 -12.78 -16.99
N SER A 337 -9.40 -12.35 -17.26
CA SER A 337 -8.19 -13.12 -16.96
C SER A 337 -8.09 -13.53 -15.48
N ARG A 338 -8.67 -12.75 -14.56
CA ARG A 338 -8.65 -13.01 -13.12
C ARG A 338 -9.57 -14.15 -12.68
N GLN A 339 -10.50 -14.57 -13.55
CA GLN A 339 -11.46 -15.66 -13.31
C GLN A 339 -10.90 -17.06 -13.63
N TYR A 340 -9.68 -17.15 -14.14
CA TYR A 340 -9.02 -18.42 -14.44
C TYR A 340 -8.20 -18.95 -13.26
N THR A 341 -8.22 -20.26 -13.03
CA THR A 341 -7.45 -20.90 -11.96
C THR A 341 -5.97 -21.01 -12.31
N ALA A 342 -5.14 -21.39 -11.33
CA ALA A 342 -3.71 -21.60 -11.54
C ALA A 342 -3.46 -22.72 -12.58
N GLU A 343 -4.31 -23.75 -12.58
CA GLU A 343 -4.27 -24.92 -13.45
C GLU A 343 -4.69 -24.56 -14.88
N GLU A 344 -5.75 -23.76 -15.05
CA GLU A 344 -6.20 -23.27 -16.35
C GLU A 344 -5.15 -22.34 -16.99
N ILE A 345 -4.55 -21.44 -16.20
CA ILE A 345 -3.46 -20.55 -16.63
C ILE A 345 -2.22 -21.34 -17.07
N SER A 346 -1.95 -22.50 -16.48
CA SER A 346 -0.80 -23.35 -16.86
C SER A 346 -0.86 -23.86 -18.31
N GLN A 347 -2.05 -23.81 -18.95
CA GLN A 347 -2.27 -24.22 -20.34
C GLN A 347 -2.09 -23.07 -21.35
N TRP A 348 -2.03 -21.82 -20.88
CA TRP A 348 -2.03 -20.64 -21.74
C TRP A 348 -0.75 -20.51 -22.57
N GLN A 349 -0.89 -20.13 -23.85
CA GLN A 349 0.25 -19.77 -24.69
C GLN A 349 0.54 -18.28 -24.51
N VAL A 350 1.40 -17.96 -23.54
CA VAL A 350 1.90 -16.59 -23.29
C VAL A 350 3.36 -16.57 -23.68
N THR A 351 3.65 -16.35 -24.97
CA THR A 351 5.02 -16.35 -25.51
C THR A 351 5.60 -14.95 -25.62
N SER A 352 4.76 -13.93 -25.81
CA SER A 352 5.18 -12.55 -26.04
C SER A 352 5.10 -11.67 -24.78
N ASN A 353 5.98 -10.66 -24.74
CA ASN A 353 5.97 -9.65 -23.68
C ASN A 353 4.65 -8.88 -23.67
N ASP A 354 4.13 -8.53 -24.85
CA ASP A 354 2.91 -7.73 -25.00
C ASP A 354 1.68 -8.43 -24.40
N THR A 355 1.55 -9.75 -24.59
CA THR A 355 0.49 -10.54 -23.93
C THR A 355 0.66 -10.55 -22.42
N LEU A 356 1.88 -10.73 -21.91
CA LEU A 356 2.13 -10.72 -20.47
C LEU A 356 1.86 -9.33 -19.86
N SER A 357 2.29 -8.24 -20.50
CA SER A 357 1.99 -6.85 -20.10
C SER A 357 0.48 -6.59 -20.04
N ALA A 358 -0.27 -7.01 -21.07
CA ALA A 358 -1.72 -6.90 -21.09
C ALA A 358 -2.39 -7.67 -19.93
N LEU A 359 -1.92 -8.89 -19.64
CA LEU A 359 -2.41 -9.70 -18.53
C LEU A 359 -1.99 -9.15 -17.15
N LEU A 360 -0.84 -8.48 -17.03
CA LEU A 360 -0.38 -7.87 -15.78
C LEU A 360 -1.05 -6.53 -15.44
N ASN A 361 -1.77 -5.89 -16.37
CA ASN A 361 -2.41 -4.59 -16.18
C ASN A 361 -3.11 -4.43 -14.81
N PRO A 362 -2.66 -3.51 -13.93
CA PRO A 362 -3.21 -3.36 -12.57
C PRO A 362 -4.64 -2.79 -12.54
N SER A 363 -5.12 -2.24 -13.65
CA SER A 363 -6.50 -1.74 -13.81
C SER A 363 -7.54 -2.85 -13.85
N ASP A 364 -7.12 -4.07 -14.20
CA ASP A 364 -7.98 -5.21 -14.52
C ASP A 364 -8.13 -6.18 -13.33
N GLY A 365 -8.02 -5.65 -12.10
CA GLY A 365 -8.22 -6.41 -10.87
C GLY A 365 -6.96 -7.11 -10.34
N ARG A 366 -7.07 -7.71 -9.15
CA ARG A 366 -5.93 -8.30 -8.42
C ARG A 366 -5.71 -9.76 -8.81
N TRP A 367 -4.49 -10.12 -9.18
CA TRP A 367 -4.07 -11.51 -9.20
C TRP A 367 -3.98 -12.11 -7.78
N LYS A 368 -4.38 -13.38 -7.63
CA LYS A 368 -4.05 -14.25 -6.49
C LYS A 368 -2.60 -14.74 -6.65
N ALA A 369 -1.90 -15.03 -5.55
CA ALA A 369 -0.48 -15.40 -5.58
C ALA A 369 -0.20 -16.61 -6.51
N ALA A 370 -0.97 -17.69 -6.40
CA ALA A 370 -0.83 -18.87 -7.25
C ALA A 370 -1.07 -18.57 -8.76
N GLN A 371 -2.02 -17.68 -9.09
CA GLN A 371 -2.29 -17.31 -10.49
C GLN A 371 -1.09 -16.59 -11.11
N VAL A 372 -0.52 -15.59 -10.42
CA VAL A 372 0.63 -14.83 -10.96
C VAL A 372 1.92 -15.66 -10.97
N GLN A 373 2.12 -16.55 -10.00
CA GLN A 373 3.21 -17.53 -10.03
C GLN A 373 3.11 -18.44 -11.27
N GLN A 374 1.94 -19.01 -11.56
CA GLN A 374 1.74 -19.86 -12.75
C GLN A 374 1.86 -19.07 -14.06
N LEU A 375 1.28 -17.87 -14.15
CA LEU A 375 1.37 -17.02 -15.35
C LEU A 375 2.83 -16.74 -15.74
N LEU A 376 3.66 -16.36 -14.76
CA LEU A 376 5.07 -16.03 -15.00
C LEU A 376 5.92 -17.27 -15.21
N GLY A 377 5.66 -18.36 -14.48
CA GLY A 377 6.32 -19.64 -14.69
C GLY A 377 6.01 -20.22 -16.08
N ARG A 378 4.77 -20.07 -16.57
CA ARG A 378 4.35 -20.47 -17.91
C ARG A 378 5.05 -19.65 -18.99
N TYR A 379 5.10 -18.32 -18.85
CA TYR A 379 5.84 -17.44 -19.75
C TYR A 379 7.34 -17.78 -19.80
N GLN A 380 7.98 -17.99 -18.65
CA GLN A 380 9.39 -18.41 -18.57
C GLN A 380 9.62 -19.79 -19.21
N ALA A 381 8.74 -20.77 -18.96
CA ALA A 381 8.82 -22.10 -19.57
C ALA A 381 8.61 -22.12 -21.10
N LEU A 382 7.98 -21.08 -21.65
CA LEU A 382 7.84 -20.84 -23.10
C LEU A 382 9.02 -20.05 -23.69
N GLY A 383 10.08 -19.77 -22.91
CA GLY A 383 11.27 -19.04 -23.34
C GLY A 383 11.23 -17.53 -23.07
N GLY A 384 10.17 -17.02 -22.43
CA GLY A 384 10.01 -15.62 -22.06
C GLY A 384 11.03 -15.15 -21.03
N THR A 385 11.48 -13.90 -21.14
CA THR A 385 12.46 -13.27 -20.23
C THR A 385 11.90 -11.98 -19.64
N LEU A 386 11.78 -11.93 -18.30
CA LEU A 386 11.25 -10.76 -17.61
C LEU A 386 12.13 -9.53 -17.84
N THR A 387 11.52 -8.44 -18.33
CA THR A 387 12.16 -7.14 -18.59
C THR A 387 11.85 -6.15 -17.47
N GLY A 388 12.55 -5.01 -17.43
CA GLY A 388 12.25 -3.95 -16.47
C GLY A 388 10.82 -3.37 -16.59
N SER A 389 10.25 -3.32 -17.80
CA SER A 389 8.84 -2.92 -17.99
C SER A 389 7.89 -3.92 -17.34
N LEU A 390 8.09 -5.22 -17.59
CA LEU A 390 7.29 -6.29 -17.00
C LEU A 390 7.38 -6.33 -15.47
N LEU A 391 8.56 -6.07 -14.89
CA LEU A 391 8.71 -5.96 -13.42
C LEU A 391 7.97 -4.74 -12.84
N ARG A 392 7.94 -3.62 -13.57
CA ARG A 392 7.22 -2.41 -13.15
C ARG A 392 5.70 -2.61 -13.20
N GLU A 393 5.20 -3.28 -14.24
CA GLU A 393 3.79 -3.64 -14.41
C GLU A 393 3.31 -4.70 -13.41
N LEU A 394 4.16 -5.70 -13.14
CA LEU A 394 3.95 -6.70 -12.10
C LEU A 394 3.73 -6.04 -10.73
N GLY A 395 4.59 -5.09 -10.38
CA GLY A 395 4.52 -4.29 -9.16
C GLY A 395 4.92 -5.06 -7.88
N GLY A 396 5.31 -4.30 -6.85
CA GLY A 396 5.97 -4.82 -5.65
C GLY A 396 5.26 -5.99 -4.97
N ARG A 397 3.94 -5.89 -4.74
CA ARG A 397 3.15 -6.97 -4.12
C ARG A 397 3.20 -8.28 -4.89
N ASN A 398 3.20 -8.25 -6.23
CA ASN A 398 3.22 -9.49 -7.01
C ASN A 398 4.65 -10.00 -7.21
N LEU A 399 5.65 -9.12 -7.25
CA LEU A 399 7.07 -9.47 -7.16
C LEU A 399 7.37 -10.23 -5.85
N CYS A 400 6.85 -9.75 -4.72
CA CYS A 400 6.99 -10.42 -3.42
C CYS A 400 6.17 -11.73 -3.30
N ASN A 401 5.15 -11.91 -4.14
CA ASN A 401 4.40 -13.17 -4.26
C ASN A 401 5.14 -14.25 -5.07
N LEU A 402 6.18 -13.94 -5.85
CA LEU A 402 6.91 -14.93 -6.66
C LEU A 402 7.62 -15.97 -5.77
N GLN A 403 7.84 -17.18 -6.28
CA GLN A 403 8.70 -18.15 -5.59
C GLN A 403 10.17 -17.75 -5.69
N GLU A 404 11.01 -18.26 -4.78
CA GLU A 404 12.41 -17.85 -4.67
C GLU A 404 13.22 -18.27 -5.90
N GLU A 405 12.87 -19.38 -6.54
CA GLU A 405 13.41 -19.84 -7.82
C GLU A 405 13.03 -18.89 -8.97
N GLN A 406 11.80 -18.36 -8.96
CA GLN A 406 11.33 -17.42 -10.00
C GLN A 406 12.05 -16.06 -9.91
N ILE A 407 12.40 -15.63 -8.70
CA ILE A 407 13.21 -14.43 -8.45
C ILE A 407 14.66 -14.67 -8.90
N GLU A 408 15.21 -15.86 -8.70
CA GLU A 408 16.54 -16.21 -9.20
C GLU A 408 16.63 -16.20 -10.74
N HIS A 409 15.52 -16.47 -11.45
CA HIS A 409 15.43 -16.35 -12.90
C HIS A 409 15.26 -14.90 -13.42
N ILE A 410 15.15 -13.88 -12.55
CA ILE A 410 15.14 -12.47 -12.98
C ILE A 410 16.56 -12.06 -13.43
N PRO A 411 16.75 -11.50 -14.64
CA PRO A 411 18.06 -11.00 -15.06
C PRO A 411 18.37 -9.65 -14.37
N PRO A 412 19.63 -9.38 -13.95
CA PRO A 412 20.03 -8.09 -13.38
C PRO A 412 19.71 -6.89 -14.29
N GLU A 413 19.70 -7.09 -15.62
CA GLU A 413 19.28 -6.10 -16.60
C GLU A 413 17.85 -5.58 -16.38
N ALA A 414 16.93 -6.46 -15.96
CA ALA A 414 15.55 -6.09 -15.66
C ALA A 414 15.46 -5.27 -14.37
N ILE A 415 16.25 -5.61 -13.34
CA ILE A 415 16.36 -4.78 -12.13
C ILE A 415 16.90 -3.38 -12.47
N ARG A 416 17.93 -3.29 -13.34
CA ARG A 416 18.50 -2.00 -13.77
C ARG A 416 17.50 -1.12 -14.53
N THR A 417 16.62 -1.73 -15.33
CA THR A 417 15.68 -1.03 -16.22
C THR A 417 14.28 -0.83 -15.64
N ALA A 418 13.91 -1.55 -14.57
CA ALA A 418 12.62 -1.41 -13.91
C ALA A 418 12.40 -0.02 -13.30
N GLY A 419 13.46 0.60 -12.78
CA GLY A 419 13.37 1.79 -11.92
C GLY A 419 13.18 1.37 -10.46
N GLN A 420 12.50 2.21 -9.67
CA GLN A 420 12.23 1.90 -8.26
C GLN A 420 11.16 0.82 -8.13
N LEU A 421 11.55 -0.34 -7.59
CA LEU A 421 10.63 -1.41 -7.19
C LEU A 421 10.39 -1.34 -5.67
N ASP A 422 9.14 -1.46 -5.25
CA ASP A 422 8.78 -1.63 -3.85
C ASP A 422 8.96 -3.11 -3.46
N ILE A 423 9.87 -3.39 -2.54
CA ILE A 423 10.10 -4.73 -1.99
C ILE A 423 9.74 -4.83 -0.49
N SER A 424 9.08 -3.81 0.07
CA SER A 424 8.78 -3.70 1.50
C SER A 424 8.11 -4.97 2.06
N SER A 425 7.11 -5.47 1.32
CA SER A 425 6.28 -6.64 1.63
C SER A 425 6.92 -8.01 1.34
N CYS A 426 8.18 -8.07 0.89
CA CYS A 426 8.89 -9.32 0.62
C CYS A 426 9.38 -9.98 1.92
N SER A 427 9.42 -11.32 1.93
CA SER A 427 10.17 -12.09 2.94
C SER A 427 11.67 -11.81 2.85
N GLN A 428 12.40 -12.04 3.94
CA GLN A 428 13.82 -11.67 4.03
C GLN A 428 14.67 -12.33 2.94
N THR A 429 14.53 -13.64 2.73
CA THR A 429 15.24 -14.37 1.65
C THR A 429 15.05 -13.72 0.27
N LYS A 430 13.84 -13.26 -0.03
CA LYS A 430 13.51 -12.61 -1.30
C LYS A 430 14.13 -11.22 -1.40
N LYS A 431 14.18 -10.46 -0.30
CA LYS A 431 14.93 -9.20 -0.23
C LYS A 431 16.43 -9.45 -0.47
N ASP A 432 16.99 -10.47 0.17
CA ASP A 432 18.41 -10.85 0.02
C ASP A 432 18.74 -11.29 -1.43
N GLN A 433 17.85 -12.06 -2.08
CA GLN A 433 17.95 -12.40 -3.51
C GLN A 433 17.89 -11.15 -4.41
N LEU A 434 16.89 -10.28 -4.20
CA LEU A 434 16.71 -9.06 -5.00
C LEU A 434 17.87 -8.07 -4.79
N TYR A 435 18.45 -8.01 -3.60
CA TYR A 435 19.68 -7.25 -3.33
C TYR A 435 20.86 -7.77 -4.15
N ARG A 436 21.12 -9.09 -4.18
CA ARG A 436 22.19 -9.66 -5.02
C ARG A 436 22.01 -9.30 -6.49
N LYS A 437 20.78 -9.45 -7.03
CA LYS A 437 20.45 -9.05 -8.40
C LYS A 437 20.64 -7.55 -8.67
N ALA A 438 20.36 -6.69 -7.69
CA ALA A 438 20.60 -5.25 -7.80
C ALA A 438 22.10 -4.91 -7.72
N GLN A 439 22.87 -5.58 -6.87
CA GLN A 439 24.33 -5.43 -6.79
C GLN A 439 25.01 -5.85 -8.10
N GLU A 440 24.60 -6.99 -8.68
CA GLU A 440 24.98 -7.44 -10.03
C GLU A 440 24.59 -6.41 -11.11
N ALA A 441 23.45 -5.73 -10.94
CA ALA A 441 22.94 -4.75 -11.91
C ALA A 441 23.69 -3.40 -11.88
N PHE A 442 24.11 -2.92 -10.71
CA PHE A 442 24.62 -1.55 -10.52
C PHE A 442 26.12 -1.46 -10.21
N GLY A 443 26.74 -2.50 -9.66
CA GLY A 443 28.09 -2.45 -9.08
C GLY A 443 29.23 -2.08 -10.04
N GLY A 444 29.07 -2.30 -11.36
CA GLY A 444 30.09 -1.98 -12.36
C GLY A 444 30.02 -0.56 -12.96
N GLN A 445 28.92 0.18 -12.76
CA GLN A 445 28.60 1.36 -13.57
C GLN A 445 28.49 2.69 -12.78
N ALA A 446 28.42 2.62 -11.45
CA ALA A 446 28.11 3.78 -10.62
C ALA A 446 29.34 4.65 -10.34
N GLY A 447 29.60 5.64 -11.21
CA GLY A 447 30.79 6.50 -11.16
C GLY A 447 30.99 7.36 -9.90
N THR A 448 30.03 7.41 -8.97
CA THR A 448 30.22 7.95 -7.61
C THR A 448 29.42 7.14 -6.59
N THR A 449 29.87 7.11 -5.34
CA THR A 449 29.21 6.34 -4.27
C THR A 449 27.78 6.80 -3.98
N ARG A 450 27.48 8.10 -4.09
CA ARG A 450 26.09 8.59 -3.93
C ARG A 450 25.20 8.21 -5.12
N ALA A 451 25.74 8.14 -6.33
CA ALA A 451 25.01 7.60 -7.49
C ALA A 451 24.73 6.09 -7.33
N TYR A 452 25.68 5.32 -6.78
CA TYR A 452 25.46 3.92 -6.41
C TYR A 452 24.36 3.79 -5.34
N TYR A 453 24.47 4.59 -4.26
CA TYR A 453 23.50 4.60 -3.17
C TYR A 453 22.08 4.85 -3.68
N CYS A 454 21.85 5.87 -4.51
CA CYS A 454 20.53 6.16 -5.08
C CYS A 454 19.94 5.04 -5.95
N GLN A 455 20.78 4.14 -6.51
CA GLN A 455 20.33 2.99 -7.30
C GLN A 455 20.06 1.76 -6.44
N ILE A 456 20.91 1.48 -5.45
CA ILE A 456 20.80 0.30 -4.58
C ILE A 456 19.81 0.50 -3.41
N TRP A 457 19.51 1.75 -3.03
CA TRP A 457 18.67 2.12 -1.87
C TRP A 457 17.40 1.25 -1.69
N PRO A 458 16.55 1.05 -2.73
CA PRO A 458 15.31 0.30 -2.58
C PRO A 458 15.51 -1.17 -2.19
N TYR A 459 16.71 -1.70 -2.38
CA TYR A 459 17.08 -3.09 -2.15
C TYR A 459 17.87 -3.31 -0.85
N LEU A 460 18.24 -2.25 -0.11
CA LEU A 460 19.08 -2.35 1.09
C LEU A 460 18.45 -3.17 2.23
N GLY A 461 17.13 -3.39 2.19
CA GLY A 461 16.45 -4.34 3.06
C GLY A 461 16.94 -5.80 2.94
N GLY A 462 17.74 -6.14 1.91
CA GLY A 462 18.42 -7.42 1.76
C GLY A 462 19.96 -7.35 1.77
N ALA A 463 20.55 -6.22 2.18
CA ALA A 463 21.99 -6.03 2.14
C ALA A 463 22.71 -6.79 3.27
N PRO A 464 23.80 -7.54 2.99
CA PRO A 464 24.60 -8.17 4.03
C PRO A 464 25.42 -7.13 4.81
N ALA A 465 25.73 -7.43 6.07
CA ALA A 465 26.44 -6.49 6.95
C ALA A 465 27.84 -6.09 6.43
N LYS A 466 28.47 -6.91 5.58
CA LYS A 466 29.71 -6.53 4.88
C LYS A 466 29.49 -5.27 4.02
N ASP A 467 28.46 -5.29 3.19
CA ASP A 467 28.24 -4.27 2.17
C ASP A 467 27.62 -3.02 2.80
N LEU A 468 26.86 -3.18 3.87
CA LEU A 468 26.45 -2.07 4.75
C LEU A 468 27.66 -1.38 5.41
N LYS A 469 28.71 -2.12 5.81
CA LYS A 469 29.97 -1.52 6.30
C LYS A 469 30.80 -0.89 5.19
N ASP A 470 30.76 -1.42 3.98
CA ASP A 470 31.40 -0.80 2.81
C ASP A 470 30.70 0.51 2.40
N LEU A 471 29.37 0.61 2.58
CA LEU A 471 28.63 1.87 2.51
C LEU A 471 28.97 2.81 3.68
N ALA A 472 29.06 2.31 4.91
CA ALA A 472 29.41 3.11 6.09
C ALA A 472 30.77 3.82 5.94
N LYS A 473 31.75 3.19 5.29
CA LYS A 473 33.07 3.79 4.97
C LYS A 473 32.98 5.02 4.06
N ALA A 474 31.88 5.22 3.33
CA ALA A 474 31.63 6.42 2.53
C ALA A 474 31.05 7.59 3.34
N GLY A 475 30.59 7.35 4.57
CA GLY A 475 30.11 8.37 5.51
C GLY A 475 29.00 9.27 4.94
N VAL A 476 29.18 10.59 5.09
CA VAL A 476 28.26 11.68 4.68
C VAL A 476 28.02 11.78 3.16
N ALA A 477 28.46 10.77 2.38
CA ALA A 477 27.97 10.56 1.03
C ALA A 477 26.60 9.84 1.00
N ILE A 478 26.19 9.19 2.09
CA ILE A 478 25.05 8.27 2.17
C ILE A 478 23.80 8.95 2.78
N ASP A 479 23.87 9.37 4.04
CA ASP A 479 22.77 9.98 4.82
C ASP A 479 21.47 9.15 4.77
N MET A 480 21.56 7.91 5.25
CA MET A 480 20.46 6.94 5.25
C MET A 480 19.31 7.44 6.13
N ASP A 481 18.08 7.43 5.61
CA ASP A 481 16.90 7.72 6.44
C ASP A 481 16.64 6.62 7.47
N ILE A 482 15.96 7.02 8.54
CA ILE A 482 15.48 6.11 9.57
C ILE A 482 14.55 5.04 9.00
N ASP A 483 13.76 5.34 7.96
CA ASP A 483 12.86 4.36 7.33
C ASP A 483 13.65 3.28 6.56
N THR A 484 14.67 3.65 5.77
CA THR A 484 15.65 2.71 5.19
C THR A 484 16.29 1.86 6.28
N PHE A 485 16.77 2.51 7.36
CA PHE A 485 17.52 1.87 8.43
C PHE A 485 16.68 0.84 9.20
N LEU A 486 15.40 1.15 9.45
CA LEU A 486 14.44 0.23 10.04
C LEU A 486 14.01 -0.88 9.09
N ALA A 487 14.07 -0.65 7.77
CA ALA A 487 13.77 -1.63 6.73
C ALA A 487 14.97 -2.57 6.38
N LEU A 488 16.16 -2.33 6.93
CA LEU A 488 17.33 -3.22 6.78
C LEU A 488 17.05 -4.64 7.28
N ASN A 489 17.79 -5.62 6.76
CA ASN A 489 17.75 -7.00 7.26
C ASN A 489 18.04 -7.01 8.78
N PRO A 490 17.07 -7.42 9.64
CA PRO A 490 17.18 -7.23 11.09
C PRO A 490 18.36 -7.95 11.73
N ASP A 491 18.83 -9.05 11.13
CA ASP A 491 19.93 -9.88 11.66
C ASP A 491 21.30 -9.49 11.09
N GLU A 492 21.36 -8.86 9.92
CA GLU A 492 22.56 -8.18 9.42
C GLU A 492 22.83 -6.88 10.20
N LEU A 493 21.77 -6.13 10.54
CA LEU A 493 21.86 -4.94 11.41
C LEU A 493 22.55 -5.27 12.76
N GLN A 494 22.32 -6.45 13.34
CA GLN A 494 22.95 -6.87 14.60
C GLN A 494 24.49 -6.97 14.54
N LYS A 495 25.06 -6.97 13.33
CA LYS A 495 26.51 -7.12 13.08
C LYS A 495 27.19 -5.76 12.83
N LEU A 496 26.42 -4.67 12.77
CA LEU A 496 26.95 -3.30 12.67
C LEU A 496 27.40 -2.80 14.04
N SER A 497 28.54 -2.09 14.06
CA SER A 497 29.04 -1.41 15.25
C SER A 497 28.39 -0.04 15.44
N VAL A 498 28.59 0.57 16.61
CA VAL A 498 28.18 1.94 16.92
C VAL A 498 28.73 2.96 15.90
N VAL A 499 29.96 2.75 15.41
CA VAL A 499 30.59 3.58 14.38
C VAL A 499 29.92 3.37 13.01
N ASP A 500 29.65 2.12 12.62
CA ASP A 500 28.99 1.81 11.34
C ASP A 500 27.61 2.47 11.25
N VAL A 501 26.80 2.38 12.32
CA VAL A 501 25.46 2.99 12.40
C VAL A 501 25.53 4.52 12.36
N LYS A 502 26.49 5.12 13.08
CA LYS A 502 26.75 6.57 13.03
C LYS A 502 27.11 7.05 11.61
N SER A 503 27.94 6.29 10.90
CA SER A 503 28.39 6.65 9.56
C SER A 503 27.36 6.39 8.46
N LEU A 504 26.43 5.44 8.64
CA LEU A 504 25.32 5.20 7.71
C LEU A 504 24.22 6.25 7.84
N LEU A 505 23.78 6.54 9.07
CA LEU A 505 22.69 7.50 9.31
C LEU A 505 23.15 8.95 9.10
N GLY A 506 24.41 9.28 9.38
CA GLY A 506 24.93 10.64 9.22
C GLY A 506 24.12 11.64 10.05
N GLU A 507 23.59 12.67 9.38
CA GLU A 507 22.74 13.70 10.00
C GLU A 507 21.42 13.13 10.57
N ASN A 508 20.95 11.97 10.08
CA ASN A 508 19.74 11.31 10.56
C ASN A 508 19.91 10.56 11.89
N LEU A 509 21.14 10.45 12.45
CA LEU A 509 21.42 9.63 13.64
C LEU A 509 20.47 9.92 14.82
N ARG A 510 20.07 11.19 14.99
CA ARG A 510 19.11 11.65 16.01
C ARG A 510 17.76 10.92 15.99
N TYR A 511 17.27 10.45 14.84
CA TYR A 511 15.98 9.76 14.71
C TYR A 511 16.01 8.32 15.23
N LEU A 512 17.21 7.74 15.39
CA LEU A 512 17.39 6.45 16.05
C LEU A 512 16.89 6.47 17.51
N LYS A 513 16.85 7.64 18.16
CA LYS A 513 16.25 7.83 19.48
C LYS A 513 14.71 7.88 19.43
N GLU A 514 14.10 8.47 18.38
CA GLU A 514 12.65 8.40 18.17
C GLU A 514 12.20 6.95 17.89
N ALA A 515 13.05 6.16 17.22
CA ALA A 515 12.87 4.74 16.94
C ALA A 515 13.42 3.78 18.02
N GLU A 516 13.72 4.24 19.24
CA GLU A 516 14.42 3.38 20.23
C GLU A 516 13.62 2.15 20.69
N ASN A 517 12.29 2.20 20.54
CA ASN A 517 11.37 1.10 20.86
C ASN A 517 11.18 0.11 19.69
N GLU A 518 11.78 0.36 18.52
CA GLU A 518 11.69 -0.57 17.38
C GLU A 518 12.46 -1.85 17.66
N THR A 519 11.87 -3.00 17.34
CA THR A 519 12.38 -4.31 17.79
C THR A 519 13.81 -4.58 17.31
N SER A 520 14.14 -4.16 16.09
CA SER A 520 15.48 -4.29 15.50
C SER A 520 16.51 -3.36 16.18
N VAL A 521 16.09 -2.14 16.54
CA VAL A 521 16.91 -1.14 17.24
C VAL A 521 17.16 -1.56 18.69
N MET A 522 16.12 -1.94 19.44
CA MET A 522 16.24 -2.48 20.79
C MET A 522 17.18 -3.68 20.87
N ARG A 523 17.13 -4.58 19.88
CA ARG A 523 17.99 -5.77 19.81
C ARG A 523 19.45 -5.38 19.51
N TRP A 524 19.66 -4.40 18.64
CA TRP A 524 20.99 -3.88 18.29
C TRP A 524 21.64 -3.14 19.47
N VAL A 525 20.90 -2.23 20.13
CA VAL A 525 21.34 -1.48 21.33
C VAL A 525 21.85 -2.43 22.41
N LYS A 526 21.09 -3.49 22.72
CA LYS A 526 21.44 -4.52 23.72
C LYS A 526 22.70 -5.34 23.40
N ARG A 527 23.32 -5.15 22.23
CA ARG A 527 24.59 -5.78 21.84
C ARG A 527 25.80 -4.83 21.88
N GLN A 528 25.58 -3.51 21.98
CA GLN A 528 26.64 -2.51 22.04
C GLN A 528 27.01 -2.21 23.50
N SER A 529 28.24 -1.76 23.74
CA SER A 529 28.62 -1.20 25.04
C SER A 529 27.82 0.08 25.31
N GLN A 530 27.27 0.24 26.52
CA GLN A 530 26.60 1.48 26.92
C GLN A 530 27.56 2.68 26.86
N GLN A 531 28.86 2.48 27.19
CA GLN A 531 29.89 3.51 27.05
C GLN A 531 30.10 3.93 25.58
N GLU A 532 30.05 2.99 24.63
CA GLU A 532 30.15 3.32 23.20
C GLU A 532 28.91 4.06 22.70
N LEU A 533 27.71 3.65 23.12
CA LEU A 533 26.47 4.37 22.79
C LEU A 533 26.50 5.82 23.28
N ASP A 534 26.91 6.02 24.53
CA ASP A 534 26.96 7.36 25.14
C ASP A 534 28.11 8.22 24.58
N CYS A 535 29.31 7.66 24.37
CA CYS A 535 30.47 8.44 23.91
C CYS A 535 30.56 8.60 22.38
N VAL A 536 30.06 7.63 21.59
CA VAL A 536 30.16 7.66 20.11
C VAL A 536 28.88 8.22 19.48
N LEU A 537 27.69 7.88 19.96
CA LEU A 537 26.44 8.46 19.42
C LEU A 537 26.03 9.74 20.15
N GLY A 538 26.04 9.73 21.49
CA GLY A 538 25.64 10.87 22.31
C GLY A 538 24.14 11.21 22.29
N ILE A 539 23.30 10.35 21.69
CA ILE A 539 21.85 10.59 21.52
C ILE A 539 20.97 10.03 22.66
N GLY A 540 21.58 9.54 23.75
CA GLY A 540 20.86 9.05 24.93
C GLY A 540 20.07 7.75 24.73
N LEU A 541 20.55 6.84 23.88
CA LEU A 541 20.07 5.45 23.86
C LEU A 541 20.53 4.73 25.12
N GLN A 542 19.68 3.86 25.67
CA GLN A 542 19.88 3.22 26.96
C GLN A 542 19.57 1.73 26.89
N GLY A 543 20.27 0.93 27.71
CA GLY A 543 20.10 -0.53 27.76
C GLY A 543 21.10 -1.30 26.89
N GLY A 544 22.26 -0.71 26.58
CA GLY A 544 23.44 -1.46 26.13
C GLY A 544 24.03 -2.33 27.24
N THR A 545 25.11 -3.04 26.94
CA THR A 545 25.83 -3.81 27.96
C THR A 545 26.60 -2.89 28.89
N GLY A 546 26.48 -3.13 30.21
CA GLY A 546 27.40 -2.58 31.20
C GLY A 546 28.73 -3.32 31.17
N GLU A 547 29.79 -2.69 31.67
CA GLU A 547 31.10 -3.34 31.76
C GLU A 547 31.05 -4.59 32.66
N PRO A 548 31.80 -5.66 32.31
CA PRO A 548 32.13 -6.69 33.28
C PRO A 548 33.04 -6.07 34.34
N SER A 549 32.48 -5.81 35.53
CA SER A 549 33.21 -5.22 36.66
C SER A 549 34.55 -5.93 36.89
N PRO A 550 35.68 -5.20 36.98
CA PRO A 550 37.00 -5.82 37.04
C PRO A 550 37.11 -6.72 38.27
N THR A 551 37.39 -8.00 38.04
CA THR A 551 37.45 -9.05 39.06
C THR A 551 38.30 -8.62 40.25
N ALA A 552 37.70 -8.56 41.44
CA ALA A 552 38.37 -8.08 42.64
C ALA A 552 39.63 -8.89 42.93
N THR A 553 40.78 -8.20 42.95
CA THR A 553 42.09 -8.77 43.29
C THR A 553 42.03 -9.43 44.67
N PRO A 554 42.47 -10.69 44.84
CA PRO A 554 42.37 -11.37 46.13
C PRO A 554 43.26 -10.69 47.18
N PRO A 555 42.74 -10.32 48.36
CA PRO A 555 43.55 -9.70 49.41
C PRO A 555 44.49 -10.72 50.05
N HIS A 556 45.80 -10.47 49.97
CA HIS A 556 46.80 -11.20 50.76
C HIS A 556 46.71 -10.78 52.25
N PRO A 557 47.09 -11.66 53.20
CA PRO A 557 46.57 -11.59 54.56
C PRO A 557 47.33 -10.62 55.48
N THR A 558 46.65 -10.17 56.54
CA THR A 558 47.26 -9.59 57.74
C THR A 558 46.85 -10.43 58.95
N ILE A 559 47.82 -10.85 59.76
CA ILE A 559 47.61 -11.74 60.92
C ILE A 559 47.75 -10.94 62.21
N SER A 560 46.71 -10.90 63.04
CA SER A 560 46.73 -10.93 64.53
C SER A 560 45.33 -10.64 65.11
N ALA A 561 44.94 -11.08 66.32
CA ALA A 561 45.26 -12.28 67.10
C ALA A 561 44.36 -12.32 68.36
N SER A 562 43.73 -13.46 68.69
CA SER A 562 42.95 -13.67 69.94
C SER A 562 41.65 -12.83 70.04
N ILE A 563 40.64 -13.09 70.91
CA ILE A 563 40.54 -14.02 72.05
C ILE A 563 39.16 -14.73 72.05
N THR A 564 39.10 -16.00 72.43
CA THR A 564 37.84 -16.75 72.71
C THR A 564 37.41 -16.58 74.18
N PRO A 565 36.11 -16.75 74.49
CA PRO A 565 35.77 -17.78 75.49
C PRO A 565 34.51 -18.60 75.14
N THR A 566 34.43 -19.83 75.69
CA THR A 566 33.32 -20.77 75.47
C THR A 566 32.86 -21.42 76.78
N ALA A 567 31.55 -21.39 77.06
CA ALA A 567 30.82 -22.31 77.96
C ALA A 567 29.33 -22.31 77.51
N THR A 568 28.56 -23.40 77.30
CA THR A 568 28.11 -24.52 78.19
C THR A 568 27.51 -24.06 79.52
N VAL A 569 26.28 -24.42 79.94
CA VAL A 569 25.19 -25.33 79.45
C VAL A 569 23.80 -24.66 79.74
N SER A 570 22.57 -25.20 79.56
CA SER A 570 22.03 -26.58 79.57
C SER A 570 20.63 -26.72 78.89
N VAL A 571 19.98 -27.88 79.09
CA VAL A 571 18.65 -28.39 78.62
C VAL A 571 17.97 -29.03 79.87
N PRO A 572 16.63 -29.04 80.14
CA PRO A 572 15.62 -29.86 79.42
C PRO A 572 14.13 -29.37 79.54
N THR A 573 13.02 -30.06 79.21
CA THR A 573 12.70 -31.38 78.57
C THR A 573 11.28 -31.29 77.96
N THR A 574 10.97 -31.98 76.84
CA THR A 574 9.84 -32.96 76.68
C THR A 574 9.59 -33.39 75.22
N PHE A 575 9.28 -34.68 75.06
CA PHE A 575 8.76 -35.45 73.90
C PHE A 575 7.95 -36.63 74.54
N PRO A 576 7.01 -37.37 73.87
CA PRO A 576 7.13 -37.86 72.47
C PRO A 576 5.84 -38.07 71.62
N THR A 577 6.04 -38.24 70.29
CA THR A 577 5.41 -39.21 69.33
C THR A 577 3.87 -39.32 69.12
N VAL A 578 3.39 -38.83 67.95
CA VAL A 578 2.66 -39.51 66.83
C VAL A 578 1.64 -40.64 67.18
N PRO A 579 0.34 -40.58 66.75
CA PRO A 579 -0.07 -40.92 65.36
C PRO A 579 -1.35 -40.27 64.74
N THR A 580 -1.63 -40.65 63.48
CA THR A 580 -2.80 -40.42 62.58
C THR A 580 -4.10 -41.20 62.99
N PRO A 581 -5.28 -41.19 62.30
CA PRO A 581 -5.69 -40.59 60.99
C PRO A 581 -7.11 -39.91 60.89
N SER A 582 -7.48 -39.43 59.67
CA SER A 582 -8.81 -39.39 58.99
C SER A 582 -10.12 -38.86 59.63
N ALA A 583 -10.93 -38.12 58.84
CA ALA A 583 -12.28 -38.54 58.34
C ALA A 583 -13.15 -37.42 57.70
N ILE A 584 -14.01 -37.78 56.71
CA ILE A 584 -15.32 -37.15 56.32
C ILE A 584 -15.23 -35.70 55.74
N SER A 585 -15.84 -35.30 54.61
CA SER A 585 -16.79 -35.88 53.61
C SER A 585 -16.61 -35.14 52.25
N SER A 586 -17.40 -35.24 51.16
CA SER A 586 -18.63 -35.97 50.75
C SER A 586 -18.75 -35.98 49.21
N LEU A 587 -19.73 -36.70 48.65
CA LEU A 587 -20.18 -36.68 47.23
C LEU A 587 -21.63 -36.09 47.14
N PRO A 588 -22.20 -35.69 45.97
CA PRO A 588 -22.44 -36.53 44.77
C PRO A 588 -21.70 -36.05 43.49
N SER A 589 -21.32 -36.88 42.50
CA SER A 589 -22.05 -37.87 41.66
C SER A 589 -22.85 -37.22 40.51
N THR A 590 -22.97 -37.73 39.27
CA THR A 590 -22.43 -38.89 38.48
C THR A 590 -22.88 -38.67 37.01
N ASN A 591 -22.44 -39.33 35.93
CA ASN A 591 -21.52 -40.45 35.62
C ASN A 591 -20.97 -40.21 34.17
N SER A 592 -19.77 -40.63 33.78
CA SER A 592 -19.41 -41.95 33.16
C SER A 592 -20.26 -42.33 31.92
N SER A 593 -19.77 -42.99 30.85
CA SER A 593 -18.69 -44.00 30.70
C SER A 593 -18.41 -44.22 29.17
N THR A 594 -17.36 -44.83 28.62
CA THR A 594 -16.08 -45.44 29.12
C THR A 594 -15.00 -45.39 28.01
N ILE A 595 -13.73 -45.50 28.40
CA ILE A 595 -12.50 -45.82 27.64
C ILE A 595 -12.39 -47.37 27.38
N PRO A 596 -11.28 -48.01 26.87
CA PRO A 596 -9.98 -47.53 26.32
C PRO A 596 -9.46 -48.26 25.03
N ASP A 597 -8.22 -47.91 24.62
CA ASP A 597 -7.19 -48.74 23.91
C ASP A 597 -7.44 -49.20 22.45
N LYS A 598 -6.42 -49.45 21.60
CA LYS A 598 -4.99 -49.79 21.84
C LYS A 598 -4.09 -49.44 20.63
N ALA A 599 -2.79 -49.24 20.85
CA ALA A 599 -1.78 -49.18 19.77
C ALA A 599 -1.16 -50.58 19.46
N PRO A 600 -0.69 -50.81 18.22
CA PRO A 600 0.59 -51.52 18.06
C PRO A 600 1.47 -51.08 16.86
N THR A 601 2.74 -51.46 16.94
CA THR A 601 3.77 -51.57 15.87
C THR A 601 4.72 -52.71 16.31
N PRO A 602 5.63 -53.28 15.47
CA PRO A 602 5.86 -53.12 14.04
C PRO A 602 5.94 -54.47 13.27
N SER A 603 6.27 -54.44 11.97
CA SER A 603 7.09 -55.48 11.29
C SER A 603 7.50 -55.04 9.88
N ALA A 604 8.57 -55.64 9.34
CA ALA A 604 9.05 -55.45 7.97
C ALA A 604 9.65 -56.76 7.43
N ILE A 605 9.73 -56.92 6.11
CA ILE A 605 10.61 -57.86 5.37
C ILE A 605 10.69 -57.39 3.90
N SER A 606 11.72 -57.82 3.16
CA SER A 606 12.18 -57.21 1.90
C SER A 606 12.32 -58.22 0.75
N SER A 607 12.21 -57.74 -0.49
CA SER A 607 12.85 -58.37 -1.67
C SER A 607 13.08 -57.41 -2.86
N THR A 608 14.33 -57.00 -3.04
CA THR A 608 14.96 -56.50 -4.29
C THR A 608 15.33 -57.67 -5.23
N PRO A 609 15.84 -57.51 -6.49
CA PRO A 609 16.55 -56.38 -7.14
C PRO A 609 15.97 -56.02 -8.55
N LEU A 610 16.62 -55.41 -9.56
CA LEU A 610 18.04 -55.10 -9.89
C LEU A 610 18.17 -53.92 -10.90
N HIS A 611 19.39 -53.69 -11.41
CA HIS A 611 19.85 -52.83 -12.52
C HIS A 611 18.87 -52.60 -13.71
N SER A 612 18.91 -51.47 -14.42
CA SER A 612 20.11 -50.99 -15.16
C SER A 612 20.07 -49.54 -15.68
N THR A 613 21.26 -48.92 -15.79
CA THR A 613 21.60 -47.71 -16.57
C THR A 613 21.74 -48.05 -18.09
N PRO A 614 21.71 -47.11 -19.07
CA PRO A 614 22.76 -46.07 -19.28
C PRO A 614 22.24 -44.70 -19.85
N PRO A 615 22.84 -44.00 -20.85
CA PRO A 615 23.80 -42.89 -20.63
C PRO A 615 23.55 -41.57 -21.41
N ARG A 616 24.51 -40.62 -21.32
CA ARG A 616 24.77 -39.50 -22.26
C ARG A 616 25.10 -40.05 -23.69
N THR A 617 25.20 -39.31 -24.82
CA THR A 617 26.04 -38.12 -25.09
C THR A 617 25.90 -37.63 -26.56
N TYR A 618 26.47 -36.45 -26.88
CA TYR A 618 26.96 -35.94 -28.19
C TYR A 618 26.00 -35.38 -29.28
N THR A 619 26.06 -34.05 -29.40
CA THR A 619 26.40 -33.23 -30.58
C THR A 619 26.43 -33.86 -31.98
N THR A 620 25.70 -33.28 -32.94
CA THR A 620 26.22 -32.91 -34.28
C THR A 620 25.29 -31.94 -35.03
N ALA A 621 25.84 -31.19 -35.97
CA ALA A 621 25.15 -30.47 -37.03
C ALA A 621 25.90 -30.70 -38.35
N PRO A 622 25.22 -30.61 -39.51
CA PRO A 622 25.85 -29.89 -40.62
C PRO A 622 24.89 -29.03 -41.47
N SER A 623 25.49 -27.95 -41.98
CA SER A 623 25.07 -26.98 -42.98
C SER A 623 24.45 -27.52 -44.29
N SER A 624 23.67 -26.69 -45.01
CA SER A 624 24.12 -25.98 -46.25
C SER A 624 23.00 -25.58 -47.24
N ALA A 625 23.32 -24.66 -48.16
CA ALA A 625 22.53 -24.13 -49.29
C ALA A 625 21.25 -23.30 -48.94
N GLY A 626 20.89 -22.24 -49.68
CA GLY A 626 21.59 -21.54 -50.78
C GLY A 626 20.85 -20.26 -51.24
N SER A 627 21.55 -19.34 -51.90
CA SER A 627 21.03 -18.09 -52.55
C SER A 627 21.31 -18.14 -54.07
N PRO A 628 21.03 -17.13 -54.95
CA PRO A 628 20.48 -15.76 -54.80
C PRO A 628 19.42 -15.46 -55.93
N PRO A 629 19.30 -14.30 -56.64
CA PRO A 629 19.58 -12.86 -56.38
C PRO A 629 18.45 -11.84 -56.78
N ALA A 630 18.66 -10.55 -56.43
CA ALA A 630 18.15 -9.31 -57.09
C ALA A 630 16.62 -8.97 -57.03
N THR A 631 16.13 -7.73 -57.22
CA THR A 631 16.73 -6.45 -57.70
C THR A 631 16.21 -5.22 -56.93
N SER A 632 16.81 -4.03 -57.14
CA SER A 632 16.58 -2.76 -56.41
C SER A 632 15.57 -1.78 -57.04
N THR A 633 14.93 -0.92 -56.23
CA THR A 633 14.53 0.44 -56.67
C THR A 633 14.52 1.51 -55.55
N ALA A 634 15.30 2.58 -55.78
CA ALA A 634 15.19 4.00 -55.38
C ALA A 634 14.62 4.50 -54.03
N ARG A 635 15.33 5.51 -53.49
CA ARG A 635 15.00 6.44 -52.36
C ARG A 635 14.21 7.67 -52.91
N PRO A 636 13.64 8.57 -52.08
CA PRO A 636 14.44 9.66 -51.46
C PRO A 636 14.06 9.99 -50.00
N ALA A 637 14.80 10.92 -49.37
CA ALA A 637 14.55 11.46 -48.02
C ALA A 637 14.95 12.96 -47.96
N PRO A 638 14.46 13.76 -46.98
CA PRO A 638 14.81 15.18 -46.84
C PRO A 638 15.87 15.48 -45.76
N THR A 639 16.73 16.49 -46.01
CA THR A 639 17.89 16.95 -45.20
C THR A 639 18.27 18.39 -45.64
N THR A 640 18.84 19.33 -44.87
CA THR A 640 19.31 19.38 -43.46
C THR A 640 19.49 20.85 -43.01
N SER A 641 19.42 21.15 -41.71
CA SER A 641 19.94 22.39 -41.05
C SER A 641 20.08 22.11 -39.54
N SER A 642 21.17 22.32 -38.79
CA SER A 642 22.44 23.08 -38.95
C SER A 642 22.32 24.60 -38.68
N ILE A 643 23.15 25.28 -37.85
CA ILE A 643 24.26 24.83 -36.96
C ILE A 643 23.84 24.95 -35.46
N VAL A 644 24.43 25.63 -34.44
CA VAL A 644 25.61 26.51 -34.18
C VAL A 644 26.15 26.17 -32.76
N LEU A 645 27.33 26.67 -32.32
CA LEU A 645 27.99 26.32 -31.04
C LEU A 645 27.96 27.40 -29.92
N CYS A 646 27.88 26.92 -28.67
CA CYS A 646 28.51 27.37 -27.40
C CYS A 646 28.90 28.85 -27.08
N SER A 647 28.56 29.24 -25.84
CA SER A 647 29.46 29.78 -24.76
C SER A 647 29.56 31.28 -24.39
N ILE A 648 29.32 31.51 -23.08
CA ILE A 648 30.10 32.34 -22.11
C ILE A 648 29.74 33.84 -21.82
N HIS A 649 29.60 34.09 -20.51
CA HIS A 649 29.78 35.33 -19.68
C HIS A 649 28.73 36.46 -19.50
N GLN A 650 28.46 36.69 -18.20
CA GLN A 650 28.45 37.96 -17.42
C GLN A 650 27.31 38.99 -17.53
N SER A 651 26.51 39.03 -16.44
CA SER A 651 26.44 40.13 -15.47
C SER A 651 26.50 41.60 -15.94
N ALA A 652 25.40 42.33 -15.79
CA ALA A 652 25.42 43.81 -15.74
C ALA A 652 24.29 44.42 -14.89
N THR A 653 24.67 45.14 -13.83
CA THR A 653 23.99 46.28 -13.20
C THR A 653 25.11 47.26 -12.75
N PRO A 654 24.86 48.55 -12.39
CA PRO A 654 23.58 49.25 -12.18
C PRO A 654 23.51 50.66 -12.85
N ASN A 655 22.61 51.52 -12.32
CA ASN A 655 22.63 53.00 -12.34
C ASN A 655 21.96 53.81 -13.48
N LYS A 656 20.70 54.20 -13.22
CA LYS A 656 20.31 55.57 -12.79
C LYS A 656 20.56 56.77 -13.73
N ALA A 657 19.48 57.29 -14.31
CA ALA A 657 19.23 58.73 -14.46
C ALA A 657 17.72 59.03 -14.61
N THR A 658 17.18 59.92 -13.78
CA THR A 658 15.95 60.72 -14.02
C THR A 658 16.35 62.04 -14.71
N PRO A 659 15.44 62.76 -15.40
CA PRO A 659 14.35 63.50 -14.75
C PRO A 659 13.04 62.73 -14.58
#